data_AF-A0A1H1MEW1-F1
#
_entry.id   AF-A0A1H1MEW1-F1
#
_cell.length_a   1.000
_cell.length_b   1.000
_cell.length_c   1.000
_cell.angle_alpha   90.00
_cell.angle_beta   90.00
_cell.angle_gamma   90.00
#
_symmetry.space_group_name_H-M   'P 1'
#
loop_
_entity.id
_entity.type
_entity.pdbx_description
1 polymer ?
#
loop_
_entity_poly.entity_id
_entity_poly.type
_entity_poly.pdbx_seq_one_letter_code
_entity_poly.pdbx_strand_id
1 'polypeptide(L)'
;MIRIHLRSIILHVLLVAALGTLPAEWAAAQSSPDAPMQISWEVRNRFRLFREERDFLLHTDSDRAGSILASEDALELQSDGRGWARNTVNRLCIDLTGHIAEPCTRDNVKENYLTPIDHPVTVRLTGQVPVGGICAWSFDVGDGPPQQSTLDCAEQVNLRVAYGRATNVTVDVSSGSDAPQHLTTAIEVRDIFIAGLGDSIASGEGNPDRPVALADEGFCFRSYLGTASAQYYRPSRAGYKGGRACEAPDFLPVWQRQSALWFNSACHRSLYSYQTRTALALAVRYQHIAVTYLPLACTGATISDGLFGSQRARECPPNKSANTCSGTVNAQLPELRAALAAARRRQPDRKLDLVLLSIGANDINFSGLVADTIVDAPTERELFTRIGVIGSVEDSRSALTRDLPRGFAKLRDGLKPLVGDLSHVVYVSYANPALANGAPCPGGKAGFDIHPSFNADPGRLAEVSGFVQNEFLPELKALALCQSGVLCRDPASDRMTFVDAHQTPFANHGFCARAESDPEFDRACFSDKGDSFVSDIITAASQPMVCGRSAGEYRAYLPRARWIRDANDSYFSAMTYPQGLPSSMQPADIHDATWGVLSAVYGGAVHPTAEGHAAMADAALPAVASVLRLDAAVPEVTSEPVPPLPSSLVPGLPVPGSPVGGAPGAR
;
A
#
# COMPACT_ATOMS: atom_id res chain seq x y z
N MET A 1 30.85 6.17 -61.80
CA MET A 1 30.95 7.64 -62.02
C MET A 1 30.04 8.28 -60.96
N ILE A 2 30.42 9.19 -60.05
CA ILE A 2 31.31 10.39 -60.13
C ILE A 2 30.70 11.43 -61.07
N ARG A 3 30.33 12.68 -60.68
CA ARG A 3 30.27 13.49 -59.42
C ARG A 3 29.22 14.64 -59.66
N ILE A 4 28.65 15.46 -58.74
CA ILE A 4 29.02 16.11 -57.44
C ILE A 4 29.93 17.36 -57.61
N HIS A 5 29.75 18.53 -56.95
CA HIS A 5 28.80 18.95 -55.91
C HIS A 5 27.51 19.60 -56.46
N LEU A 6 27.04 20.84 -56.21
CA LEU A 6 27.53 22.13 -55.66
C LEU A 6 26.26 22.93 -55.23
N ARG A 7 26.07 23.71 -54.13
CA ARG A 7 26.80 24.20 -52.92
C ARG A 7 25.86 23.99 -51.67
N SER A 8 26.13 24.24 -50.39
CA SER A 8 27.17 24.97 -49.60
C SER A 8 26.98 26.52 -49.51
N ILE A 9 27.32 27.30 -48.46
CA ILE A 9 27.98 27.09 -47.14
C ILE A 9 27.32 28.06 -46.10
N ILE A 10 27.61 27.87 -44.80
CA ILE A 10 27.58 28.82 -43.64
C ILE A 10 26.36 28.72 -42.70
N LEU A 11 26.46 28.81 -41.35
CA LEU A 11 27.48 28.39 -40.35
C LEU A 11 26.95 28.73 -38.93
N HIS A 12 26.86 27.77 -37.99
CA HIS A 12 26.95 27.95 -36.51
C HIS A 12 25.95 28.91 -35.79
N VAL A 13 25.71 28.87 -34.48
CA VAL A 13 26.01 27.92 -33.38
C VAL A 13 24.89 28.09 -32.32
N LEU A 14 24.52 27.01 -31.62
CA LEU A 14 24.22 27.00 -30.16
C LEU A 14 23.78 25.59 -29.74
N LEU A 15 24.71 24.82 -29.15
CA LEU A 15 24.42 23.57 -28.46
C LEU A 15 24.27 23.92 -26.96
N VAL A 16 23.05 23.87 -26.42
CA VAL A 16 22.79 24.19 -25.00
C VAL A 16 21.97 23.06 -24.37
N ALA A 17 22.38 22.71 -23.15
CA ALA A 17 21.97 21.55 -22.38
C ALA A 17 20.48 21.20 -22.38
N ALA A 18 20.20 19.92 -22.69
CA ALA A 18 19.05 19.18 -22.20
C ALA A 18 19.53 17.98 -21.36
N LEU A 19 20.28 18.26 -20.29
CA LEU A 19 20.63 17.28 -19.26
C LEU A 19 19.37 16.97 -18.43
N GLY A 20 18.54 16.08 -18.95
CA GLY A 20 17.45 15.49 -18.19
C GLY A 20 18.03 14.69 -17.02
N THR A 21 17.70 15.08 -15.79
CA THR A 21 18.09 14.34 -14.59
C THR A 21 17.31 13.03 -14.56
N LEU A 22 17.97 11.94 -14.97
CA LEU A 22 17.52 10.59 -14.64
C LEU A 22 17.42 10.48 -13.11
N PRO A 23 16.36 9.85 -12.55
CA PRO A 23 16.34 9.52 -11.14
C PRO A 23 17.52 8.59 -10.85
N ALA A 24 18.20 8.80 -9.71
CA ALA A 24 19.28 7.91 -9.30
C ALA A 24 18.70 6.52 -9.03
N GLU A 25 19.10 5.52 -9.81
CA GLU A 25 18.71 4.13 -9.59
C GLU A 25 19.19 3.70 -8.21
N TRP A 26 18.26 3.27 -7.34
CA TRP A 26 18.61 2.67 -6.06
C TRP A 26 19.08 1.24 -6.27
N ALA A 27 20.24 1.09 -6.90
CA ALA A 27 21.04 -0.11 -6.78
C ALA A 27 21.30 -0.33 -5.29
N ALA A 28 20.73 -1.40 -4.72
CA ALA A 28 21.11 -1.87 -3.39
C ALA A 28 22.65 -1.97 -3.36
N ALA A 29 23.28 -1.41 -2.33
CA ALA A 29 24.72 -1.10 -2.33
C ALA A 29 25.61 -2.37 -2.44
N GLN A 30 25.80 -2.83 -3.66
CA GLN A 30 26.85 -3.77 -4.05
C GLN A 30 28.16 -3.01 -3.99
N SER A 31 28.74 -2.96 -2.78
CA SER A 31 30.11 -2.52 -2.57
C SER A 31 31.02 -3.22 -3.58
N SER A 32 31.77 -2.44 -4.36
CA SER A 32 32.75 -3.00 -5.29
C SER A 32 33.66 -4.00 -4.56
N PRO A 33 34.09 -5.11 -5.18
CA PRO A 33 35.14 -5.97 -4.62
C PRO A 33 36.42 -5.21 -4.27
N ASP A 34 36.65 -4.05 -4.90
CA ASP A 34 37.79 -3.16 -4.64
C ASP A 34 37.53 -2.10 -3.54
N ALA A 35 36.33 -2.08 -2.93
CA ALA A 35 36.01 -1.16 -1.84
C ALA A 35 36.68 -1.60 -0.51
N PRO A 36 37.13 -0.65 0.34
CA PRO A 36 37.73 -0.99 1.63
C PRO A 36 36.76 -1.81 2.49
N MET A 37 37.32 -2.67 3.33
CA MET A 37 36.55 -3.53 4.23
C MET A 37 35.75 -2.68 5.23
N GLN A 38 34.46 -2.95 5.36
CA GLN A 38 33.52 -2.16 6.18
C GLN A 38 32.50 -3.06 6.88
N ILE A 39 31.98 -2.60 8.02
CA ILE A 39 30.84 -3.24 8.71
C ILE A 39 29.55 -2.79 8.01
N SER A 40 28.76 -3.75 7.55
CA SER A 40 27.41 -3.55 6.99
C SER A 40 26.39 -4.22 7.89
N TRP A 41 25.26 -3.54 8.14
CA TRP A 41 24.18 -4.07 8.95
C TRP A 41 22.81 -3.72 8.37
N GLU A 42 21.80 -4.52 8.70
CA GLU A 42 20.41 -4.23 8.36
C GLU A 42 19.46 -4.76 9.42
N VAL A 43 18.28 -4.14 9.53
CA VAL A 43 17.17 -4.66 10.33
C VAL A 43 16.54 -5.85 9.60
N ARG A 44 16.18 -6.89 10.35
CA ARG A 44 15.47 -8.08 9.86
C ARG A 44 13.95 -7.92 9.98
N ASN A 45 13.22 -8.39 8.96
CA ASN A 45 11.76 -8.27 8.88
C ASN A 45 11.28 -6.84 9.22
N ARG A 46 11.72 -5.87 8.40
CA ARG A 46 11.65 -4.43 8.74
C ARG A 46 10.23 -3.89 8.77
N PHE A 47 9.33 -4.47 7.98
CA PHE A 47 7.90 -4.14 7.99
C PHE A 47 7.18 -4.94 9.08
N ARG A 48 7.14 -4.37 10.30
CA ARG A 48 6.76 -5.11 11.53
C ARG A 48 5.33 -5.66 11.52
N LEU A 49 4.47 -5.23 10.60
CA LEU A 49 3.13 -5.78 10.42
C LEU A 49 3.16 -7.27 10.03
N PHE A 50 4.20 -7.72 9.33
CA PHE A 50 4.37 -9.13 8.96
C PHE A 50 4.99 -9.94 10.11
N ARG A 51 4.35 -11.06 10.46
CA ARG A 51 4.80 -11.93 11.56
C ARG A 51 5.92 -12.88 11.21
N GLU A 52 6.25 -13.03 9.92
CA GLU A 52 7.26 -13.96 9.44
C GLU A 52 8.10 -13.29 8.36
N GLU A 53 9.41 -13.26 8.57
CA GLU A 53 10.41 -12.65 7.69
C GLU A 53 10.31 -13.07 6.22
N ARG A 54 9.90 -14.31 5.92
CA ARG A 54 9.68 -14.78 4.54
C ARG A 54 8.67 -13.94 3.74
N ASP A 55 7.69 -13.34 4.42
CA ASP A 55 6.68 -12.50 3.79
C ASP A 55 7.24 -11.10 3.49
N PHE A 56 8.24 -10.65 4.24
CA PHE A 56 9.00 -9.43 3.96
C PHE A 56 10.05 -9.65 2.86
N LEU A 57 10.77 -10.78 2.90
CA LEU A 57 11.81 -11.13 1.93
C LEU A 57 11.28 -11.21 0.49
N LEU A 58 10.03 -11.66 0.32
CA LEU A 58 9.31 -11.66 -0.95
C LEU A 58 9.36 -10.29 -1.65
N HIS A 59 9.22 -9.19 -0.89
CA HIS A 59 9.24 -7.84 -1.43
C HIS A 59 10.65 -7.27 -1.57
N THR A 60 11.62 -7.68 -0.75
CA THR A 60 13.03 -7.31 -0.98
C THR A 60 13.62 -7.98 -2.22
N ASP A 61 13.11 -9.16 -2.60
CA ASP A 61 13.50 -9.83 -3.84
C ASP A 61 12.84 -9.21 -5.09
N SER A 62 11.59 -8.73 -4.99
CA SER A 62 10.88 -8.11 -6.13
C SER A 62 11.20 -6.63 -6.34
N ASP A 63 11.63 -5.88 -5.32
CA ASP A 63 12.03 -4.46 -5.43
C ASP A 63 13.24 -4.22 -6.35
N ARG A 64 13.96 -5.28 -6.74
CA ARG A 64 14.95 -5.27 -7.84
C ARG A 64 14.38 -4.80 -9.18
N ALA A 65 13.06 -4.75 -9.33
CA ALA A 65 12.36 -4.16 -10.47
C ALA A 65 12.34 -2.60 -10.45
N GLY A 66 12.82 -1.95 -9.39
CA GLY A 66 13.07 -0.51 -9.31
C GLY A 66 11.88 0.36 -8.86
N SER A 67 10.64 -0.06 -9.10
CA SER A 67 9.42 0.65 -8.66
C SER A 67 8.44 -0.29 -7.95
N ILE A 68 7.53 0.26 -7.15
CA ILE A 68 6.48 -0.50 -6.45
C ILE A 68 5.51 -1.12 -7.47
N LEU A 69 5.19 -0.42 -8.57
CA LEU A 69 4.43 -0.98 -9.70
C LEU A 69 5.18 -2.14 -10.36
N ALA A 70 6.43 -1.96 -10.78
CA ALA A 70 7.19 -3.02 -11.45
C ALA A 70 7.46 -4.24 -10.51
N SER A 71 7.56 -3.98 -9.21
CA SER A 71 7.61 -5.00 -8.15
C SER A 71 6.27 -5.74 -8.02
N GLU A 72 5.14 -5.05 -8.18
CA GLU A 72 3.81 -5.69 -8.23
C GLU A 72 3.64 -6.56 -9.48
N ASP A 73 3.98 -6.07 -10.67
CA ASP A 73 3.91 -6.82 -11.93
C ASP A 73 4.65 -8.17 -11.82
N ALA A 74 5.83 -8.16 -11.19
CA ALA A 74 6.61 -9.35 -10.92
C ALA A 74 5.92 -10.32 -9.94
N LEU A 75 5.32 -9.82 -8.87
CA LEU A 75 4.60 -10.62 -7.86
C LEU A 75 3.26 -11.17 -8.41
N GLU A 76 2.58 -10.42 -9.26
CA GLU A 76 1.36 -10.82 -9.97
C GLU A 76 1.64 -12.03 -10.87
N LEU A 77 2.68 -11.96 -11.70
CA LEU A 77 3.18 -13.08 -12.51
C LEU A 77 3.64 -14.26 -11.65
N GLN A 78 4.43 -14.03 -10.60
CA GLN A 78 4.90 -15.09 -9.68
C GLN A 78 3.75 -15.80 -8.97
N SER A 79 2.62 -15.12 -8.74
CA SER A 79 1.43 -15.72 -8.12
C SER A 79 0.58 -16.57 -9.09
N ASP A 80 0.82 -16.48 -10.40
CA ASP A 80 -0.14 -16.76 -11.49
C ASP A 80 -1.51 -16.17 -11.12
N GLY A 81 -1.56 -14.84 -11.12
CA GLY A 81 -2.80 -14.06 -11.17
C GLY A 81 -3.70 -14.08 -9.93
N ARG A 82 -3.28 -14.79 -8.88
CA ARG A 82 -4.07 -15.05 -7.65
C ARG A 82 -3.67 -14.15 -6.48
N GLY A 83 -2.68 -13.29 -6.70
CA GLY A 83 -2.16 -12.38 -5.70
C GLY A 83 -1.13 -13.01 -4.76
N TRP A 84 -0.22 -12.19 -4.23
CA TRP A 84 0.77 -12.59 -3.23
C TRP A 84 0.18 -12.59 -1.81
N ALA A 85 -0.66 -11.60 -1.48
CA ALA A 85 -1.21 -11.35 -0.15
C ALA A 85 -2.03 -12.53 0.44
N ARG A 86 -2.57 -13.41 -0.42
CA ARG A 86 -3.44 -14.55 -0.06
C ARG A 86 -2.88 -15.48 1.01
N ASN A 87 -1.55 -15.51 1.14
CA ASN A 87 -0.85 -16.28 2.17
C ASN A 87 -0.54 -15.41 3.41
N THR A 88 -0.03 -14.19 3.18
CA THR A 88 0.43 -13.23 4.19
C THR A 88 -0.69 -12.69 5.09
N VAL A 89 -1.91 -12.55 4.56
CA VAL A 89 -3.08 -12.00 5.28
C VAL A 89 -3.42 -12.72 6.61
N ASN A 90 -3.07 -14.00 6.74
CA ASN A 90 -3.28 -14.76 7.98
C ASN A 90 -2.10 -14.67 8.97
N ARG A 91 -1.06 -13.89 8.64
CA ARG A 91 0.23 -13.79 9.34
C ARG A 91 0.61 -12.34 9.67
N LEU A 92 -0.38 -11.52 10.00
CA LEU A 92 -0.19 -10.12 10.39
C LEU A 92 -0.20 -9.95 11.92
N CYS A 93 0.45 -8.90 12.43
CA CYS A 93 0.32 -8.47 13.85
C CYS A 93 -1.03 -7.79 14.17
N ILE A 94 -1.95 -7.77 13.19
CA ILE A 94 -3.34 -7.29 13.32
C ILE A 94 -4.24 -8.44 12.86
N ASP A 95 -5.34 -8.70 13.57
CA ASP A 95 -6.28 -9.76 13.21
C ASP A 95 -7.31 -9.33 12.14
N LEU A 96 -8.10 -10.29 11.65
CA LEU A 96 -9.13 -10.09 10.61
C LEU A 96 -10.31 -9.19 11.06
N THR A 97 -10.34 -8.79 12.33
CA THR A 97 -11.30 -7.82 12.89
C THR A 97 -10.69 -6.42 13.06
N GLY A 98 -9.39 -6.26 12.77
CA GLY A 98 -8.65 -5.00 12.88
C GLY A 98 -7.97 -4.77 14.22
N HIS A 99 -8.03 -5.72 15.15
CA HIS A 99 -7.39 -5.56 16.47
C HIS A 99 -5.91 -5.92 16.41
N ILE A 100 -5.08 -5.10 17.07
CA ILE A 100 -3.65 -5.36 17.26
C ILE A 100 -3.48 -6.57 18.19
N ALA A 101 -2.67 -7.54 17.81
CA ALA A 101 -2.31 -8.66 18.67
C ALA A 101 -1.43 -8.18 19.84
N GLU A 102 -1.91 -8.30 21.09
CA GLU A 102 -1.11 -8.12 22.30
C GLU A 102 -0.98 -9.45 23.08
N PRO A 103 0.21 -10.09 23.14
CA PRO A 103 1.42 -9.81 22.37
C PRO A 103 1.31 -10.31 20.92
N CYS A 104 1.97 -9.62 19.98
CA CYS A 104 2.21 -10.20 18.67
C CYS A 104 3.36 -11.22 18.80
N THR A 105 3.27 -12.33 18.06
CA THR A 105 4.38 -13.29 17.94
C THR A 105 4.95 -13.17 16.53
N ARG A 106 6.07 -12.45 16.39
CA ARG A 106 6.78 -12.15 15.14
C ARG A 106 8.15 -12.84 15.15
N ASP A 107 8.45 -13.60 14.12
CA ASP A 107 9.69 -14.39 13.99
C ASP A 107 9.96 -15.27 15.23
N ASN A 108 8.88 -15.88 15.75
CA ASN A 108 8.78 -16.65 17.00
C ASN A 108 9.03 -15.87 18.31
N VAL A 109 9.38 -14.58 18.25
CA VAL A 109 9.54 -13.69 19.42
C VAL A 109 8.20 -13.03 19.78
N LYS A 110 7.89 -12.94 21.07
CA LYS A 110 6.72 -12.18 21.56
C LYS A 110 7.11 -10.74 21.82
N GLU A 111 6.49 -9.80 21.11
CA GLU A 111 6.72 -8.36 21.25
C GLU A 111 5.40 -7.57 21.31
N ASN A 112 5.45 -6.33 21.78
CA ASN A 112 4.34 -5.40 21.61
C ASN A 112 4.43 -4.72 20.25
N TYR A 113 3.31 -4.69 19.51
CA TYR A 113 3.32 -4.13 18.16
C TYR A 113 3.57 -2.62 18.12
N LEU A 114 3.01 -1.84 19.05
CA LEU A 114 3.16 -0.38 19.05
C LEU A 114 4.45 0.09 19.74
N THR A 115 4.95 -0.66 20.71
CA THR A 115 6.13 -0.33 21.53
C THR A 115 7.17 -1.46 21.51
N PRO A 116 8.03 -1.53 20.47
CA PRO A 116 9.13 -2.49 20.44
C PRO A 116 10.17 -2.13 21.51
N ILE A 117 10.73 -3.13 22.19
CA ILE A 117 11.83 -2.94 23.15
C ILE A 117 13.21 -3.17 22.52
N ASP A 118 13.23 -3.85 21.38
CA ASP A 118 14.41 -4.26 20.64
C ASP A 118 14.06 -4.55 19.17
N HIS A 119 15.09 -4.64 18.32
CA HIS A 119 14.97 -4.92 16.89
C HIS A 119 15.97 -6.01 16.47
N PRO A 120 15.56 -7.04 15.72
CA PRO A 120 16.48 -8.02 15.17
C PRO A 120 17.29 -7.39 14.02
N VAL A 121 18.60 -7.59 14.03
CA VAL A 121 19.54 -7.11 13.01
C VAL A 121 20.47 -8.22 12.54
N THR A 122 20.88 -8.12 11.28
CA THR A 122 21.99 -8.89 10.69
C THR A 122 23.18 -7.96 10.54
N VAL A 123 24.38 -8.44 10.87
CA VAL A 123 25.65 -7.70 10.76
C VAL A 123 26.68 -8.58 10.06
N ARG A 124 27.44 -8.00 9.14
CA ARG A 124 28.45 -8.70 8.31
C ARG A 124 29.56 -7.72 7.89
N LEU A 125 30.64 -8.25 7.34
CA LEU A 125 31.60 -7.45 6.58
C LEU A 125 31.24 -7.39 5.10
N THR A 126 31.61 -6.30 4.44
CA THR A 126 31.58 -6.15 2.97
C THR A 126 32.82 -5.39 2.48
N GLY A 127 33.03 -5.32 1.16
CA GLY A 127 34.29 -4.85 0.56
C GLY A 127 35.37 -5.95 0.56
N GLN A 128 36.63 -5.57 0.73
CA GLN A 128 37.80 -6.46 0.72
C GLN A 128 37.92 -7.34 1.98
N VAL A 129 36.98 -8.28 2.17
CA VAL A 129 36.99 -9.24 3.29
C VAL A 129 38.01 -10.37 3.04
N PRO A 130 38.96 -10.66 3.95
CA PRO A 130 39.93 -11.74 3.77
C PRO A 130 39.30 -13.14 3.76
N VAL A 131 39.60 -13.94 2.75
CA VAL A 131 39.10 -15.32 2.60
C VAL A 131 39.70 -16.24 3.66
N GLY A 132 38.87 -16.83 4.51
CA GLY A 132 39.31 -17.64 5.65
C GLY A 132 39.90 -16.81 6.80
N GLY A 133 39.65 -15.50 6.83
CA GLY A 133 39.95 -14.65 7.98
C GLY A 133 39.05 -14.99 9.17
N ILE A 134 39.56 -14.81 10.39
CA ILE A 134 38.80 -14.98 11.63
C ILE A 134 38.45 -13.60 12.19
N CYS A 135 37.16 -13.40 12.42
CA CYS A 135 36.56 -12.15 12.89
C CYS A 135 36.09 -12.29 14.34
N ALA A 136 36.70 -11.53 15.24
CA ALA A 136 36.29 -11.40 16.63
C ALA A 136 35.42 -10.14 16.79
N TRP A 137 34.10 -10.34 16.85
CA TRP A 137 33.10 -9.29 17.01
C TRP A 137 32.82 -9.01 18.48
N SER A 138 32.53 -7.75 18.80
CA SER A 138 32.09 -7.29 20.12
C SER A 138 30.98 -6.25 19.98
N PHE A 139 29.84 -6.50 20.64
CA PHE A 139 28.63 -5.68 20.61
C PHE A 139 28.36 -5.12 22.01
N ASP A 140 28.54 -3.81 22.19
CA ASP A 140 28.37 -3.10 23.46
C ASP A 140 27.11 -2.22 23.45
N VAL A 141 26.22 -2.45 24.42
CA VAL A 141 24.93 -1.74 24.62
C VAL A 141 25.00 -0.80 25.85
N GLY A 142 26.17 -0.66 26.48
CA GLY A 142 26.44 0.21 27.64
C GLY A 142 25.94 -0.32 28.99
N ASP A 143 24.92 -1.17 29.02
CA ASP A 143 24.35 -1.79 30.24
C ASP A 143 24.83 -3.25 30.43
N GLY A 144 26.15 -3.46 30.56
CA GLY A 144 26.72 -4.78 30.91
C GLY A 144 28.07 -5.08 30.25
N PRO A 145 28.60 -6.31 30.36
CA PRO A 145 29.69 -6.77 29.52
C PRO A 145 29.21 -6.90 28.06
N PRO A 146 30.05 -6.58 27.06
CA PRO A 146 29.67 -6.68 25.66
C PRO A 146 29.42 -8.15 25.25
N GLN A 147 28.47 -8.36 24.33
CA GLN A 147 28.29 -9.66 23.69
C GLN A 147 29.44 -9.87 22.70
N GLN A 148 30.23 -10.93 22.88
CA GLN A 148 31.34 -11.27 22.00
C GLN A 148 31.05 -12.52 21.16
N SER A 149 31.61 -12.58 19.96
CA SER A 149 31.48 -13.73 19.06
C SER A 149 32.71 -13.86 18.15
N THR A 150 33.20 -15.07 17.93
CA THR A 150 34.35 -15.33 17.03
C THR A 150 33.92 -16.34 15.96
N LEU A 151 34.03 -15.94 14.70
CA LEU A 151 33.55 -16.68 13.53
C LEU A 151 34.48 -16.44 12.32
N ASP A 152 34.30 -17.23 11.26
CA ASP A 152 34.86 -16.91 9.94
C ASP A 152 34.28 -15.57 9.44
N CYS A 153 35.09 -14.72 8.82
CA CYS A 153 34.66 -13.40 8.35
C CYS A 153 33.63 -13.43 7.22
N ALA A 154 33.37 -14.57 6.59
CA ALA A 154 32.28 -14.77 5.64
C ALA A 154 30.91 -15.03 6.32
N GLU A 155 30.89 -15.40 7.61
CA GLU A 155 29.66 -15.65 8.36
C GLU A 155 29.01 -14.35 8.88
N GLN A 156 27.68 -14.36 9.01
CA GLN A 156 26.89 -13.21 9.44
C GLN A 156 26.43 -13.33 10.89
N VAL A 157 26.58 -12.26 11.67
CA VAL A 157 26.10 -12.21 13.06
C VAL A 157 24.65 -11.77 13.09
N ASN A 158 23.83 -12.49 13.85
CA ASN A 158 22.42 -12.17 14.08
C ASN A 158 22.19 -11.89 15.56
N LEU A 159 21.66 -10.72 15.88
CA LEU A 159 21.38 -10.28 17.26
C LEU A 159 20.11 -9.44 17.35
N ARG A 160 19.69 -9.06 18.56
CA ARG A 160 18.67 -8.02 18.79
C ARG A 160 19.31 -6.84 19.50
N VAL A 161 19.14 -5.64 18.96
CA VAL A 161 19.64 -4.37 19.53
C VAL A 161 18.50 -3.60 20.19
N ALA A 162 18.78 -2.90 21.28
CA ALA A 162 17.75 -2.22 22.07
C ALA A 162 17.09 -1.04 21.32
N TYR A 163 15.79 -0.85 21.52
CA TYR A 163 15.07 0.31 20.98
C TYR A 163 15.58 1.62 21.59
N GLY A 164 15.79 2.63 20.74
CA GLY A 164 16.15 3.99 21.17
C GLY A 164 17.53 4.12 21.83
N ARG A 165 18.46 3.20 21.50
CA ARG A 165 19.84 3.21 21.97
C ARG A 165 20.78 2.75 20.85
N ALA A 166 21.91 3.43 20.70
CA ALA A 166 23.00 2.94 19.88
C ALA A 166 23.67 1.73 20.55
N THR A 167 23.99 0.71 19.75
CA THR A 167 24.88 -0.40 20.10
C THR A 167 26.20 -0.18 19.38
N ASN A 168 27.30 -0.01 20.13
CA ASN A 168 28.63 0.09 19.56
C ASN A 168 29.08 -1.29 19.10
N VAL A 169 29.59 -1.40 17.88
CA VAL A 169 30.01 -2.67 17.28
C VAL A 169 31.45 -2.53 16.82
N THR A 170 32.33 -3.37 17.36
CA THR A 170 33.69 -3.51 16.89
C THR A 170 33.94 -4.92 16.33
N VAL A 171 34.88 -5.02 15.39
CA VAL A 171 35.39 -6.30 14.92
C VAL A 171 36.89 -6.24 14.67
N ASP A 172 37.62 -7.17 15.28
CA ASP A 172 39.03 -7.44 15.00
C ASP A 172 39.12 -8.57 13.97
N VAL A 173 39.73 -8.27 12.82
CA VAL A 173 39.86 -9.17 11.67
C VAL A 173 41.30 -9.67 11.59
N SER A 174 41.48 -10.99 11.56
CA SER A 174 42.80 -11.65 11.52
C SER A 174 42.91 -12.59 10.32
N SER A 175 43.97 -12.42 9.51
CA SER A 175 44.18 -13.12 8.24
C SER A 175 45.63 -13.58 8.12
N GLY A 176 45.94 -14.80 8.57
CA GLY A 176 47.24 -15.43 8.37
C GLY A 176 48.46 -14.58 8.78
N SER A 177 49.12 -13.98 7.80
CA SER A 177 50.31 -13.12 7.95
C SER A 177 50.02 -11.61 7.92
N ASP A 178 48.79 -11.21 7.62
CA ASP A 178 48.40 -9.81 7.47
C ASP A 178 48.25 -9.13 8.83
N ALA A 179 48.46 -7.80 8.85
CA ALA A 179 48.23 -7.01 10.06
C ALA A 179 46.73 -7.06 10.46
N PRO A 180 46.40 -7.31 11.74
CA PRO A 180 45.01 -7.31 12.19
C PRO A 180 44.33 -5.96 11.90
N GLN A 181 43.13 -6.01 11.33
CA GLN A 181 42.35 -4.82 11.01
C GLN A 181 41.24 -4.65 12.05
N HIS A 182 41.09 -3.43 12.58
CA HIS A 182 40.03 -3.08 13.52
C HIS A 182 39.01 -2.18 12.81
N LEU A 183 37.73 -2.52 12.91
CA LEU A 183 36.62 -1.70 12.42
C LEU A 183 35.64 -1.42 13.55
N THR A 184 35.02 -0.24 13.52
CA THR A 184 34.01 0.20 14.49
C THR A 184 32.82 0.84 13.79
N THR A 185 31.62 0.66 14.32
CA THR A 185 30.40 1.36 13.90
C THR A 185 29.37 1.43 15.04
N ALA A 186 28.30 2.19 14.86
CA ALA A 186 27.18 2.26 15.79
C ALA A 186 25.89 1.80 15.09
N ILE A 187 25.20 0.82 15.69
CA ILE A 187 23.88 0.37 15.25
C ILE A 187 22.82 1.06 16.10
N GLU A 188 22.09 2.00 15.51
CA GLU A 188 20.89 2.61 16.09
C GLU A 188 19.71 2.39 15.13
N VAL A 189 18.72 1.61 15.56
CA VAL A 189 17.54 1.31 14.72
C VAL A 189 16.47 2.38 14.90
N ARG A 190 16.16 3.08 13.81
CA ARG A 190 15.06 4.05 13.76
C ARG A 190 13.73 3.34 13.48
N ASP A 191 12.92 3.08 14.51
CA ASP A 191 11.53 2.63 14.31
C ASP A 191 10.61 3.83 14.02
N ILE A 192 9.92 3.77 12.88
CA ILE A 192 9.01 4.80 12.39
C ILE A 192 7.56 4.34 12.60
N PHE A 193 6.75 5.13 13.30
CA PHE A 193 5.33 4.88 13.47
C PHE A 193 4.51 5.64 12.41
N ILE A 194 3.89 4.89 11.50
CA ILE A 194 3.00 5.40 10.44
C ILE A 194 1.56 4.97 10.74
N ALA A 195 0.60 5.90 10.64
CA ALA A 195 -0.83 5.58 10.61
C ALA A 195 -1.42 5.76 9.21
N GLY A 196 -2.28 4.85 8.78
CA GLY A 196 -3.05 4.95 7.53
C GLY A 196 -4.51 5.29 7.82
N LEU A 197 -4.96 6.48 7.39
CA LEU A 197 -6.33 6.98 7.58
C LEU A 197 -7.00 7.23 6.23
N GLY A 198 -8.34 7.24 6.20
CA GLY A 198 -9.09 7.66 5.02
C GLY A 198 -10.27 6.76 4.62
N ASP A 199 -10.69 6.92 3.37
CA ASP A 199 -11.81 6.22 2.74
C ASP A 199 -11.43 4.88 2.07
N SER A 200 -12.22 4.44 1.08
CA SER A 200 -12.03 3.18 0.34
C SER A 200 -10.75 3.13 -0.50
N ILE A 201 -10.27 4.29 -0.96
CA ILE A 201 -9.02 4.41 -1.73
C ILE A 201 -7.81 4.24 -0.79
N ALA A 202 -7.95 4.71 0.45
CA ALA A 202 -6.98 4.47 1.52
C ALA A 202 -7.03 3.02 2.06
N SER A 203 -8.23 2.41 2.14
CA SER A 203 -8.39 1.03 2.64
C SER A 203 -7.92 -0.03 1.65
N GLY A 204 -8.02 0.23 0.33
CA GLY A 204 -7.67 -0.73 -0.73
C GLY A 204 -8.85 -1.56 -1.23
N GLU A 205 -10.06 -0.97 -1.24
CA GLU A 205 -11.25 -1.60 -1.81
C GLU A 205 -11.06 -1.95 -3.31
N GLY A 206 -11.79 -2.96 -3.81
CA GLY A 206 -11.58 -3.54 -5.14
C GLY A 206 -10.47 -4.61 -5.22
N ASN A 207 -9.69 -4.80 -4.14
CA ASN A 207 -8.51 -5.68 -4.14
C ASN A 207 -8.43 -6.57 -2.88
N PRO A 208 -9.35 -7.51 -2.66
CA PRO A 208 -9.33 -8.39 -1.48
C PRO A 208 -8.11 -9.32 -1.43
N ASP A 209 -7.40 -9.33 -0.29
CA ASP A 209 -6.17 -10.10 -0.02
C ASP A 209 -6.20 -11.55 -0.53
N ARG A 210 -7.37 -12.21 -0.46
CA ARG A 210 -7.69 -13.38 -1.28
C ARG A 210 -9.03 -13.14 -2.00
N PRO A 211 -9.09 -13.14 -3.34
CA PRO A 211 -10.33 -12.94 -4.07
C PRO A 211 -11.29 -14.14 -3.92
N VAL A 212 -12.54 -13.98 -4.36
CA VAL A 212 -13.45 -15.12 -4.53
C VAL A 212 -12.86 -16.10 -5.54
N ALA A 213 -13.07 -17.40 -5.29
CA ALA A 213 -12.91 -18.41 -6.32
C ALA A 213 -14.25 -18.54 -7.06
N LEU A 214 -14.22 -18.61 -8.39
CA LEU A 214 -15.41 -18.65 -9.25
C LEU A 214 -15.69 -20.06 -9.75
N ALA A 215 -16.97 -20.33 -10.02
CA ALA A 215 -17.49 -21.57 -10.58
C ALA A 215 -18.12 -21.33 -11.95
N ASP A 216 -18.14 -22.38 -12.76
CA ASP A 216 -18.69 -22.33 -14.13
C ASP A 216 -20.22 -22.42 -14.16
N GLU A 217 -20.84 -22.92 -13.08
CA GLU A 217 -22.30 -22.92 -12.97
C GLU A 217 -22.83 -21.51 -12.69
N GLY A 218 -23.95 -21.16 -13.31
CA GLY A 218 -24.64 -19.91 -13.07
C GLY A 218 -25.26 -19.85 -11.67
N PHE A 219 -25.31 -18.64 -11.11
CA PHE A 219 -26.05 -18.27 -9.91
C PHE A 219 -27.09 -17.20 -10.29
N CYS A 220 -28.32 -17.43 -9.86
CA CYS A 220 -29.49 -16.65 -10.23
C CYS A 220 -29.63 -15.35 -9.42
N PHE A 221 -30.08 -14.30 -10.10
CA PHE A 221 -30.52 -13.05 -9.50
C PHE A 221 -31.88 -12.66 -10.09
N ARG A 222 -32.80 -12.23 -9.23
CA ARG A 222 -34.11 -11.68 -9.62
C ARG A 222 -33.93 -10.24 -10.14
N SER A 223 -34.82 -9.78 -11.02
CA SER A 223 -34.89 -8.39 -11.48
C SER A 223 -36.04 -7.64 -10.80
N TYR A 224 -35.96 -6.30 -10.72
CA TYR A 224 -36.95 -5.47 -10.02
C TYR A 224 -38.33 -5.43 -10.71
N LEU A 225 -38.40 -5.40 -12.04
CA LEU A 225 -39.66 -5.42 -12.78
C LEU A 225 -39.61 -6.28 -14.05
N GLY A 226 -39.97 -7.54 -13.87
CA GLY A 226 -40.73 -8.28 -14.87
C GLY A 226 -41.67 -9.25 -14.18
N THR A 227 -42.30 -10.16 -14.94
CA THR A 227 -43.06 -11.28 -14.37
C THR A 227 -42.14 -12.24 -13.59
N ALA A 228 -42.70 -13.29 -12.97
CA ALA A 228 -41.96 -14.33 -12.22
C ALA A 228 -40.96 -15.18 -13.06
N SER A 229 -40.53 -14.67 -14.21
CA SER A 229 -39.53 -15.19 -15.15
C SER A 229 -38.35 -14.22 -15.36
N ALA A 230 -38.41 -13.01 -14.79
CA ALA A 230 -37.42 -11.96 -14.97
C ALA A 230 -36.23 -12.16 -14.02
N GLN A 231 -35.38 -13.12 -14.39
CA GLN A 231 -34.15 -13.47 -13.68
C GLN A 231 -32.99 -13.55 -14.66
N TYR A 232 -31.77 -13.38 -14.17
CA TYR A 232 -30.54 -13.55 -14.94
C TYR A 232 -29.50 -14.34 -14.13
N TYR A 233 -28.54 -14.95 -14.81
CA TYR A 233 -27.50 -15.76 -14.19
C TYR A 233 -26.11 -15.17 -14.43
N ARG A 234 -25.23 -15.25 -13.42
CA ARG A 234 -23.79 -14.87 -13.47
C ARG A 234 -22.94 -15.94 -12.77
N PRO A 235 -21.60 -15.98 -12.93
CA PRO A 235 -20.77 -17.03 -12.31
C PRO A 235 -20.99 -17.17 -10.79
N SER A 236 -21.17 -18.41 -10.33
CA SER A 236 -21.33 -18.74 -8.91
C SER A 236 -19.97 -18.70 -8.17
N ARG A 237 -19.99 -18.71 -6.84
CA ARG A 237 -18.80 -18.95 -6.01
C ARG A 237 -18.38 -20.43 -6.04
N ALA A 238 -17.09 -20.71 -6.19
CA ALA A 238 -16.52 -22.06 -6.21
C ALA A 238 -16.72 -22.78 -4.86
N GLY A 239 -17.20 -24.01 -4.91
CA GLY A 239 -17.45 -24.80 -3.70
C GLY A 239 -18.67 -24.38 -2.90
N TYR A 240 -19.46 -23.40 -3.36
CA TYR A 240 -20.81 -23.15 -2.83
C TYR A 240 -21.73 -24.37 -3.07
N LYS A 241 -22.65 -24.64 -2.14
CA LYS A 241 -23.51 -25.85 -2.11
C LYS A 241 -24.98 -25.59 -1.73
N GLY A 242 -25.41 -24.33 -1.71
CA GLY A 242 -26.82 -23.98 -1.51
C GLY A 242 -27.61 -23.88 -2.82
N GLY A 243 -28.82 -23.30 -2.76
CA GLY A 243 -29.61 -23.00 -3.95
C GLY A 243 -28.89 -22.06 -4.92
N ARG A 244 -28.98 -22.34 -6.22
CA ARG A 244 -28.44 -21.48 -7.30
C ARG A 244 -29.51 -20.91 -8.23
N ALA A 245 -30.71 -21.49 -8.26
CA ALA A 245 -31.88 -20.95 -8.96
C ALA A 245 -32.69 -20.09 -7.97
N CYS A 246 -33.36 -19.03 -8.44
CA CYS A 246 -33.99 -18.02 -7.58
C CYS A 246 -35.19 -18.54 -6.75
N GLU A 247 -35.65 -19.75 -7.02
CA GLU A 247 -36.70 -20.50 -6.33
C GLU A 247 -36.14 -21.54 -5.32
N ALA A 248 -34.82 -21.72 -5.26
CA ALA A 248 -34.16 -22.69 -4.38
C ALA A 248 -33.88 -22.09 -2.97
N PRO A 249 -33.70 -22.93 -1.93
CA PRO A 249 -33.60 -22.41 -0.55
C PRO A 249 -32.32 -21.59 -0.28
N ASP A 250 -32.52 -20.41 0.29
CA ASP A 250 -31.47 -19.45 0.63
C ASP A 250 -30.64 -19.84 1.86
N PHE A 251 -29.31 -19.71 1.72
CA PHE A 251 -28.38 -19.98 2.83
C PHE A 251 -27.22 -18.97 2.85
N LEU A 252 -27.50 -17.73 3.28
CA LEU A 252 -26.48 -16.68 3.46
C LEU A 252 -25.27 -17.16 4.32
N PRO A 253 -25.42 -17.89 5.44
CA PRO A 253 -24.28 -18.44 6.21
C PRO A 253 -23.51 -19.58 5.52
N VAL A 254 -23.99 -20.08 4.37
CA VAL A 254 -23.23 -20.96 3.47
C VAL A 254 -22.49 -20.10 2.45
N TRP A 255 -23.16 -19.17 1.77
CA TRP A 255 -22.59 -18.23 0.79
C TRP A 255 -21.37 -17.47 1.32
N GLN A 256 -21.46 -16.96 2.55
CA GLN A 256 -20.37 -16.22 3.20
C GLN A 256 -19.09 -17.05 3.41
N ARG A 257 -19.17 -18.39 3.45
CA ARG A 257 -17.99 -19.26 3.62
C ARG A 257 -17.07 -19.24 2.39
N GLN A 258 -17.57 -18.74 1.27
CA GLN A 258 -16.81 -18.52 0.03
C GLN A 258 -16.61 -17.02 -0.28
N SER A 259 -16.77 -16.11 0.70
CA SER A 259 -16.41 -14.71 0.49
C SER A 259 -14.91 -14.53 0.23
N ALA A 260 -14.60 -13.45 -0.48
CA ALA A 260 -13.26 -12.90 -0.52
C ALA A 260 -12.76 -12.62 0.92
N LEU A 261 -11.44 -12.62 1.11
CA LEU A 261 -10.82 -12.29 2.38
C LEU A 261 -10.14 -10.94 2.28
N TRP A 262 -10.49 -10.05 3.20
CA TRP A 262 -9.81 -8.80 3.49
C TRP A 262 -9.10 -8.95 4.84
N PHE A 263 -7.96 -8.29 5.07
CA PHE A 263 -7.38 -8.24 6.42
C PHE A 263 -8.25 -7.44 7.40
N ASN A 264 -9.23 -6.67 6.90
CA ASN A 264 -10.41 -6.29 7.66
C ASN A 264 -11.66 -6.21 6.77
N SER A 265 -12.58 -7.19 6.87
CA SER A 265 -13.85 -7.20 6.11
C SER A 265 -14.76 -6.01 6.44
N ALA A 266 -14.76 -5.56 7.70
CA ALA A 266 -15.65 -4.49 8.16
C ALA A 266 -15.30 -3.12 7.55
N CYS A 267 -14.07 -2.95 7.06
CA CYS A 267 -13.56 -1.73 6.44
C CYS A 267 -13.00 -1.91 5.01
N HIS A 268 -13.10 -3.11 4.42
CA HIS A 268 -12.37 -3.49 3.19
C HIS A 268 -10.90 -3.02 3.22
N ARG A 269 -10.18 -3.33 4.32
CA ARG A 269 -8.73 -3.06 4.40
C ARG A 269 -7.96 -4.19 3.72
N SER A 270 -7.02 -3.83 2.86
CA SER A 270 -6.27 -4.73 1.98
C SER A 270 -4.76 -4.43 1.99
N LEU A 271 -3.92 -5.47 1.96
CA LEU A 271 -2.47 -5.32 1.81
C LEU A 271 -2.08 -4.72 0.45
N TYR A 272 -2.98 -4.77 -0.54
CA TYR A 272 -2.80 -4.11 -1.83
C TYR A 272 -2.96 -2.58 -1.77
N SER A 273 -3.46 -2.00 -0.66
CA SER A 273 -3.70 -0.55 -0.58
C SER A 273 -2.40 0.26 -0.71
N TYR A 274 -2.50 1.45 -1.34
CA TYR A 274 -1.34 2.31 -1.55
C TYR A 274 -0.64 2.66 -0.22
N GLN A 275 -1.40 2.76 0.87
CA GLN A 275 -0.87 3.08 2.20
C GLN A 275 0.01 1.95 2.75
N THR A 276 -0.48 0.70 2.67
CA THR A 276 0.29 -0.49 3.07
C THR A 276 1.55 -0.62 2.22
N ARG A 277 1.41 -0.45 0.89
CA ARG A 277 2.53 -0.49 -0.07
C ARG A 277 3.59 0.56 0.21
N THR A 278 3.20 1.81 0.48
CA THR A 278 4.14 2.89 0.78
C THR A 278 4.93 2.59 2.06
N ALA A 279 4.24 2.15 3.12
CA ALA A 279 4.88 1.79 4.39
C ALA A 279 5.81 0.56 4.27
N LEU A 280 5.43 -0.42 3.44
CA LEU A 280 6.24 -1.60 3.12
C LEU A 280 7.47 -1.24 2.26
N ALA A 281 7.33 -0.38 1.25
CA ALA A 281 8.44 0.02 0.38
C ALA A 281 9.51 0.83 1.12
N LEU A 282 9.13 1.68 2.08
CA LEU A 282 10.08 2.31 3.01
C LEU A 282 10.90 1.23 3.76
N ALA A 283 10.21 0.24 4.33
CA ALA A 283 10.84 -0.83 5.08
C ALA A 283 11.75 -1.70 4.20
N VAL A 284 11.39 -1.93 2.93
CA VAL A 284 12.17 -2.71 1.95
C VAL A 284 13.45 -1.98 1.51
N ARG A 285 13.37 -0.67 1.26
CA ARG A 285 14.48 0.10 0.68
C ARG A 285 15.46 0.65 1.72
N TYR A 286 14.97 1.09 2.89
CA TYR A 286 15.83 1.61 3.95
C TYR A 286 16.23 0.49 4.92
N GLN A 287 17.52 0.13 4.91
CA GLN A 287 18.04 -1.02 5.67
C GLN A 287 18.14 -0.78 7.18
N HIS A 288 18.31 0.47 7.62
CA HIS A 288 18.56 0.85 9.02
C HIS A 288 17.28 1.22 9.82
N ILE A 289 16.09 1.03 9.23
CA ILE A 289 14.80 1.38 9.87
C ILE A 289 13.96 0.15 10.19
N ALA A 290 13.04 0.32 11.13
CA ALA A 290 11.86 -0.53 11.28
C ALA A 290 10.60 0.30 11.00
N VAL A 291 9.57 -0.28 10.39
CA VAL A 291 8.31 0.41 10.13
C VAL A 291 7.19 -0.27 10.91
N THR A 292 6.61 0.49 11.84
CA THR A 292 5.38 0.16 12.56
C THR A 292 4.21 0.83 11.85
N TYR A 293 3.37 0.06 11.15
CA TYR A 293 2.24 0.59 10.38
C TYR A 293 0.88 0.25 11.01
N LEU A 294 0.04 1.25 11.24
CA LEU A 294 -1.31 1.09 11.80
C LEU A 294 -2.38 1.47 10.76
N PRO A 295 -2.90 0.49 9.99
CA PRO A 295 -3.99 0.70 9.03
C PRO A 295 -5.35 0.87 9.72
N LEU A 296 -5.93 2.06 9.61
CA LEU A 296 -7.23 2.44 10.17
C LEU A 296 -8.26 2.88 9.11
N ALA A 297 -7.81 3.25 7.89
CA ALA A 297 -8.66 3.59 6.76
C ALA A 297 -9.83 2.62 6.53
N CYS A 298 -10.95 3.13 6.00
CA CYS A 298 -12.20 2.38 5.94
C CYS A 298 -13.08 2.81 4.74
N THR A 299 -13.53 1.85 3.95
CA THR A 299 -14.52 2.09 2.88
C THR A 299 -15.74 2.86 3.38
N GLY A 300 -16.20 3.82 2.56
CA GLY A 300 -17.36 4.67 2.88
C GLY A 300 -17.12 5.74 3.96
N ALA A 301 -15.90 5.89 4.49
CA ALA A 301 -15.60 6.97 5.43
C ALA A 301 -15.75 8.35 4.75
N THR A 302 -16.36 9.28 5.48
CA THR A 302 -16.31 10.73 5.25
C THR A 302 -15.43 11.38 6.32
N ILE A 303 -15.18 12.68 6.24
CA ILE A 303 -14.56 13.42 7.34
C ILE A 303 -15.47 13.40 8.57
N SER A 304 -16.80 13.51 8.42
CA SER A 304 -17.71 13.43 9.58
C SER A 304 -17.73 12.03 10.20
N ASP A 305 -18.09 11.04 9.37
CA ASP A 305 -18.53 9.72 9.80
C ASP A 305 -17.55 8.68 9.24
N GLY A 306 -16.96 7.86 10.10
CA GLY A 306 -15.81 7.02 9.80
C GLY A 306 -14.52 7.61 10.35
N LEU A 307 -14.16 8.84 9.97
CA LEU A 307 -12.93 9.47 10.47
C LEU A 307 -13.08 10.00 11.91
N PHE A 308 -14.14 10.78 12.19
CA PHE A 308 -14.42 11.37 13.52
C PHE A 308 -15.55 10.66 14.28
N GLY A 309 -16.66 10.34 13.62
CA GLY A 309 -17.75 9.51 14.13
C GLY A 309 -17.59 8.03 13.78
N SER A 310 -18.30 7.13 14.46
CA SER A 310 -18.39 5.73 14.03
C SER A 310 -19.17 5.61 12.71
N GLN A 311 -18.83 4.63 11.89
CA GLN A 311 -19.55 4.31 10.66
C GLN A 311 -20.08 2.88 10.69
N ARG A 312 -20.85 2.48 9.68
CA ARG A 312 -21.31 1.09 9.49
C ARG A 312 -20.16 0.21 9.03
N ALA A 313 -20.15 -1.05 9.47
CA ALA A 313 -19.26 -2.08 8.93
C ALA A 313 -19.72 -2.47 7.51
N ARG A 314 -18.80 -2.71 6.57
CA ARG A 314 -19.09 -3.04 5.16
C ARG A 314 -19.55 -4.49 4.99
N GLU A 315 -18.67 -5.44 5.34
CA GLU A 315 -18.95 -6.88 5.42
C GLU A 315 -18.62 -7.38 6.84
N CYS A 316 -19.38 -8.35 7.34
CA CYS A 316 -19.09 -8.99 8.63
C CYS A 316 -17.91 -9.97 8.48
N PRO A 317 -16.97 -10.07 9.46
CA PRO A 317 -15.82 -10.97 9.35
C PRO A 317 -16.24 -12.44 9.12
N PRO A 318 -15.54 -13.21 8.26
CA PRO A 318 -15.90 -14.58 7.87
C PRO A 318 -15.60 -15.60 9.00
N ASN A 319 -16.38 -15.53 10.07
CA ASN A 319 -16.29 -16.43 11.21
C ASN A 319 -17.11 -17.72 10.98
N LYS A 320 -16.94 -18.73 11.85
CA LYS A 320 -17.72 -19.98 11.80
C LYS A 320 -19.04 -19.91 12.61
N SER A 321 -19.36 -18.75 13.18
CA SER A 321 -20.32 -18.54 14.26
C SER A 321 -21.03 -17.20 14.06
N ALA A 322 -22.02 -17.18 13.15
CA ALA A 322 -22.54 -15.99 12.43
C ALA A 322 -23.21 -14.87 13.25
N ASN A 323 -22.95 -14.76 14.55
CA ASN A 323 -23.68 -13.93 15.51
C ASN A 323 -22.94 -12.65 15.93
N THR A 324 -21.75 -12.36 15.39
CA THR A 324 -20.89 -11.24 15.84
C THR A 324 -20.52 -10.26 14.73
N CYS A 325 -21.52 -9.84 13.94
CA CYS A 325 -21.36 -8.63 13.16
C CYS A 325 -21.61 -7.42 14.06
N SER A 326 -20.56 -6.68 14.41
CA SER A 326 -20.75 -5.32 14.89
C SER A 326 -21.23 -4.50 13.70
N GLY A 327 -22.51 -4.11 13.68
CA GLY A 327 -23.09 -3.32 12.58
C GLY A 327 -22.42 -1.95 12.37
N THR A 328 -21.55 -1.56 13.29
CA THR A 328 -20.67 -0.40 13.21
C THR A 328 -19.21 -0.78 13.45
N VAL A 329 -18.30 0.00 12.88
CA VAL A 329 -16.88 0.10 13.28
C VAL A 329 -16.65 1.44 13.98
N ASN A 330 -15.59 1.54 14.79
CA ASN A 330 -15.29 2.78 15.51
C ASN A 330 -14.73 3.87 14.57
N ALA A 331 -14.62 5.08 15.12
CA ALA A 331 -14.01 6.20 14.43
C ALA A 331 -12.47 6.09 14.40
N GLN A 332 -11.86 6.35 13.24
CA GLN A 332 -10.42 6.15 13.02
C GLN A 332 -9.54 7.06 13.90
N LEU A 333 -9.90 8.34 14.09
CA LEU A 333 -9.11 9.26 14.91
C LEU A 333 -9.15 8.92 16.42
N PRO A 334 -10.30 8.55 17.02
CA PRO A 334 -10.34 7.93 18.34
C PRO A 334 -9.53 6.63 18.48
N GLU A 335 -9.55 5.72 17.51
CA GLU A 335 -8.70 4.52 17.54
C GLU A 335 -7.21 4.87 17.54
N LEU A 336 -6.77 5.78 16.66
CA LEU A 336 -5.39 6.28 16.62
C LEU A 336 -4.96 6.95 17.94
N ARG A 337 -5.85 7.75 18.55
CA ARG A 337 -5.61 8.37 19.86
C ARG A 337 -5.49 7.34 20.98
N ALA A 338 -6.33 6.31 20.98
CA ALA A 338 -6.26 5.21 21.94
C ALA A 338 -4.97 4.40 21.79
N ALA A 339 -4.56 4.09 20.56
CA ALA A 339 -3.30 3.43 20.24
C ALA A 339 -2.07 4.25 20.72
N LEU A 340 -2.03 5.55 20.41
CA LEU A 340 -0.96 6.45 20.88
C LEU A 340 -0.93 6.58 22.41
N ALA A 341 -2.09 6.65 23.07
CA ALA A 341 -2.17 6.68 24.53
C ALA A 341 -1.82 5.33 25.19
N ALA A 342 -2.01 4.20 24.50
CA ALA A 342 -1.50 2.90 24.94
C ALA A 342 0.02 2.80 24.78
N ALA A 343 0.56 3.29 23.67
CA ALA A 343 1.99 3.31 23.41
C ALA A 343 2.75 4.23 24.39
N ARG A 344 2.31 5.48 24.56
CA ARG A 344 2.95 6.46 25.45
C ARG A 344 2.92 6.10 26.94
N ARG A 345 2.02 5.20 27.37
CA ARG A 345 2.03 4.62 28.73
C ARG A 345 3.15 3.61 28.96
N ARG A 346 3.75 3.06 27.90
CA ARG A 346 4.88 2.11 27.95
C ARG A 346 6.19 2.75 27.50
N GLN A 347 6.14 3.68 26.54
CA GLN A 347 7.27 4.44 26.01
C GLN A 347 6.87 5.92 25.85
N PRO A 348 7.16 6.80 26.83
CA PRO A 348 6.68 8.19 26.84
C PRO A 348 7.01 8.97 25.57
N ASP A 349 8.22 8.79 25.02
CA ASP A 349 8.73 9.47 23.83
C ASP A 349 8.17 8.95 22.50
N ARG A 350 7.29 7.93 22.52
CA ARG A 350 6.72 7.34 21.31
C ARG A 350 5.80 8.33 20.59
N LYS A 351 6.26 8.77 19.42
CA LYS A 351 5.58 9.74 18.54
C LYS A 351 4.83 9.01 17.44
N LEU A 352 4.00 9.76 16.71
CA LEU A 352 3.49 9.37 15.41
C LEU A 352 4.32 10.13 14.39
N ASP A 353 5.11 9.43 13.58
CA ASP A 353 6.07 10.04 12.66
C ASP A 353 5.42 10.43 11.32
N LEU A 354 4.29 9.80 10.97
CA LEU A 354 3.58 10.06 9.71
C LEU A 354 2.09 9.67 9.79
N VAL A 355 1.27 10.38 9.02
CA VAL A 355 -0.07 9.95 8.60
C VAL A 355 -0.15 9.90 7.09
N LEU A 356 -0.56 8.75 6.55
CA LEU A 356 -1.00 8.61 5.15
C LEU A 356 -2.51 8.83 5.10
N LEU A 357 -2.99 9.63 4.13
CA LEU A 357 -4.39 10.06 4.09
C LEU A 357 -4.95 10.19 2.66
N SER A 358 -6.17 9.70 2.44
CA SER A 358 -7.07 10.10 1.35
C SER A 358 -8.49 10.20 1.94
N ILE A 359 -9.10 11.40 1.94
CA ILE A 359 -10.46 11.58 2.48
C ILE A 359 -11.16 12.79 1.83
N GLY A 360 -12.41 12.63 1.41
CA GLY A 360 -13.21 13.70 0.81
C GLY A 360 -14.07 13.29 -0.39
N ALA A 361 -13.82 12.13 -1.02
CA ALA A 361 -14.65 11.64 -2.13
C ALA A 361 -16.08 11.29 -1.68
N ASN A 362 -16.24 10.67 -0.52
CA ASN A 362 -17.57 10.40 0.05
C ASN A 362 -18.26 11.68 0.56
N ASP A 363 -17.50 12.66 1.07
CA ASP A 363 -18.02 13.95 1.54
C ASP A 363 -18.68 14.79 0.44
N ILE A 364 -18.32 14.56 -0.84
CA ILE A 364 -19.00 15.16 -2.02
C ILE A 364 -19.99 14.21 -2.71
N ASN A 365 -20.33 13.06 -2.11
CA ASN A 365 -21.17 12.01 -2.69
C ASN A 365 -20.67 11.48 -4.06
N PHE A 366 -19.36 11.25 -4.20
CA PHE A 366 -18.78 10.73 -5.46
C PHE A 366 -19.38 9.37 -5.88
N SER A 367 -19.72 8.50 -4.93
CA SER A 367 -20.43 7.24 -5.19
C SER A 367 -21.81 7.45 -5.81
N GLY A 368 -22.51 8.54 -5.47
CA GLY A 368 -23.75 8.95 -6.12
C GLY A 368 -23.58 9.41 -7.57
N LEU A 369 -22.44 10.03 -7.91
CA LEU A 369 -22.09 10.37 -9.31
C LEU A 369 -21.75 9.12 -10.14
N VAL A 370 -21.07 8.15 -9.54
CA VAL A 370 -20.84 6.83 -10.18
C VAL A 370 -22.17 6.12 -10.42
N ALA A 371 -23.06 6.08 -9.42
CA ALA A 371 -24.39 5.49 -9.55
C ALA A 371 -25.23 6.19 -10.63
N ASP A 372 -25.20 7.53 -10.68
CA ASP A 372 -25.86 8.30 -11.74
C ASP A 372 -25.36 7.93 -13.14
N THR A 373 -24.04 7.78 -13.28
CA THR A 373 -23.39 7.47 -14.55
C THR A 373 -23.74 6.07 -15.07
N ILE A 374 -23.72 5.04 -14.19
CA ILE A 374 -23.82 3.64 -14.61
C ILE A 374 -25.23 3.04 -14.55
N VAL A 375 -26.16 3.62 -13.78
CA VAL A 375 -27.54 3.11 -13.67
C VAL A 375 -28.42 3.81 -14.71
N ASP A 376 -28.82 3.03 -15.71
CA ASP A 376 -29.41 3.56 -16.95
C ASP A 376 -30.81 3.01 -17.25
N ALA A 377 -31.15 1.80 -16.78
CA ALA A 377 -32.51 1.28 -16.93
C ALA A 377 -33.52 2.16 -16.15
N PRO A 378 -34.63 2.60 -16.77
CA PRO A 378 -35.51 3.60 -16.17
C PRO A 378 -36.11 3.21 -14.80
N THR A 379 -36.40 1.92 -14.58
CA THR A 379 -36.99 1.43 -13.33
C THR A 379 -36.01 1.52 -12.17
N GLU A 380 -34.81 0.93 -12.33
CA GLU A 380 -33.74 0.98 -11.34
C GLU A 380 -33.29 2.42 -11.09
N ARG A 381 -33.21 3.24 -12.13
CA ARG A 381 -32.86 4.67 -12.02
C ARG A 381 -33.90 5.46 -11.23
N GLU A 382 -35.20 5.27 -11.50
CA GLU A 382 -36.27 5.91 -10.72
C GLU A 382 -36.26 5.43 -9.26
N LEU A 383 -36.11 4.12 -9.03
CA LEU A 383 -36.02 3.54 -7.68
C LEU A 383 -34.84 4.13 -6.90
N PHE A 384 -33.65 4.17 -7.49
CA PHE A 384 -32.42 4.63 -6.84
C PHE A 384 -32.37 6.16 -6.66
N THR A 385 -33.07 6.92 -7.49
CA THR A 385 -33.34 8.34 -7.22
C THR A 385 -34.27 8.47 -6.00
N ARG A 386 -35.36 7.70 -5.92
CA ARG A 386 -36.32 7.74 -4.80
C ARG A 386 -35.71 7.34 -3.44
N ILE A 387 -34.69 6.48 -3.42
CA ILE A 387 -33.96 6.10 -2.19
C ILE A 387 -32.65 6.88 -1.96
N GLY A 388 -32.32 7.87 -2.79
CA GLY A 388 -31.16 8.75 -2.59
C GLY A 388 -29.78 8.13 -2.87
N VAL A 389 -29.73 7.08 -3.70
CA VAL A 389 -28.48 6.42 -4.13
C VAL A 389 -27.85 7.10 -5.35
N ILE A 390 -28.65 7.77 -6.17
CA ILE A 390 -28.18 8.58 -7.31
C ILE A 390 -27.94 10.03 -6.85
N GLY A 391 -26.76 10.57 -7.18
CA GLY A 391 -26.37 11.96 -6.89
C GLY A 391 -26.48 12.87 -8.12
N SER A 392 -26.04 14.12 -7.98
CA SER A 392 -25.91 15.06 -9.10
C SER A 392 -24.63 15.88 -8.99
N VAL A 393 -24.07 16.32 -10.12
CA VAL A 393 -22.85 17.15 -10.17
C VAL A 393 -23.04 18.47 -9.44
N GLU A 394 -24.25 19.05 -9.44
CA GLU A 394 -24.54 20.31 -8.73
C GLU A 394 -24.59 20.12 -7.21
N ASP A 395 -25.12 19.00 -6.72
CA ASP A 395 -25.07 18.66 -5.28
C ASP A 395 -23.62 18.41 -4.83
N SER A 396 -22.84 17.68 -5.64
CA SER A 396 -21.41 17.46 -5.38
C SER A 396 -20.60 18.77 -5.41
N ARG A 397 -20.90 19.70 -6.33
CA ARG A 397 -20.32 21.06 -6.39
C ARG A 397 -20.71 21.91 -5.17
N SER A 398 -21.96 21.81 -4.72
CA SER A 398 -22.43 22.46 -3.49
C SER A 398 -21.68 21.95 -2.26
N ALA A 399 -21.55 20.62 -2.10
CA ALA A 399 -20.78 20.01 -1.01
C ALA A 399 -19.29 20.37 -1.07
N LEU A 400 -18.68 20.31 -2.26
CA LEU A 400 -17.28 20.68 -2.51
C LEU A 400 -16.97 22.12 -2.08
N THR A 401 -17.87 23.06 -2.39
CA THR A 401 -17.65 24.50 -2.12
C THR A 401 -18.09 24.95 -0.72
N ARG A 402 -18.97 24.21 -0.03
CA ARG A 402 -19.59 24.66 1.23
C ARG A 402 -19.26 23.77 2.44
N ASP A 403 -19.10 22.47 2.23
CA ASP A 403 -19.03 21.49 3.31
C ASP A 403 -17.63 20.91 3.46
N LEU A 404 -17.00 20.53 2.35
CA LEU A 404 -15.63 19.99 2.35
C LEU A 404 -14.59 20.95 2.98
N PRO A 405 -14.62 22.29 2.76
CA PRO A 405 -13.69 23.21 3.42
C PRO A 405 -13.85 23.23 4.95
N ARG A 406 -15.09 23.06 5.44
CA ARG A 406 -15.42 22.94 6.87
C ARG A 406 -14.98 21.58 7.42
N GLY A 407 -15.06 20.52 6.61
CA GLY A 407 -14.44 19.22 6.88
C GLY A 407 -12.92 19.33 7.05
N PHE A 408 -12.21 19.92 6.07
CA PHE A 408 -10.76 20.12 6.14
C PHE A 408 -10.32 20.99 7.33
N ALA A 409 -11.13 21.96 7.76
CA ALA A 409 -10.85 22.70 9.01
C ALA A 409 -10.86 21.77 10.24
N LYS A 410 -11.91 20.94 10.40
CA LYS A 410 -11.97 19.93 11.48
C LYS A 410 -10.83 18.92 11.39
N LEU A 411 -10.52 18.44 10.18
CA LEU A 411 -9.47 17.48 9.88
C LEU A 411 -8.10 17.94 10.42
N ARG A 412 -7.72 19.20 10.15
CA ARG A 412 -6.49 19.80 10.68
C ARG A 412 -6.50 19.89 12.21
N ASP A 413 -7.59 20.39 12.80
CA ASP A 413 -7.76 20.46 14.26
C ASP A 413 -7.69 19.07 14.93
N GLY A 414 -8.13 18.01 14.24
CA GLY A 414 -8.08 16.64 14.75
C GLY A 414 -6.72 15.95 14.64
N LEU A 415 -5.95 16.25 13.58
CA LEU A 415 -4.67 15.62 13.26
C LEU A 415 -3.47 16.34 13.89
N LYS A 416 -3.46 17.68 13.90
CA LYS A 416 -2.31 18.48 14.36
C LYS A 416 -1.83 18.12 15.77
N PRO A 417 -2.70 17.83 16.77
CA PRO A 417 -2.26 17.38 18.09
C PRO A 417 -1.61 15.99 18.15
N LEU A 418 -1.65 15.20 17.06
CA LEU A 418 -1.12 13.84 16.98
C LEU A 418 0.29 13.82 16.37
N VAL A 419 0.50 14.59 15.30
CA VAL A 419 1.77 14.72 14.55
C VAL A 419 2.59 15.97 14.90
N GLY A 420 1.99 16.98 15.53
CA GLY A 420 2.62 18.27 15.83
C GLY A 420 2.58 19.24 14.64
N ASP A 421 3.21 18.85 13.53
CA ASP A 421 3.22 19.58 12.26
C ASP A 421 2.41 18.80 11.20
N LEU A 422 1.54 19.47 10.47
CA LEU A 422 0.70 18.84 9.44
C LEU A 422 1.48 18.51 8.16
N SER A 423 2.74 18.96 8.00
CA SER A 423 3.62 18.45 6.92
C SER A 423 3.84 16.93 7.00
N HIS A 424 3.73 16.35 8.21
CA HIS A 424 3.76 14.90 8.46
C HIS A 424 2.45 14.18 8.12
N VAL A 425 1.42 14.90 7.64
CA VAL A 425 0.25 14.32 6.98
C VAL A 425 0.51 14.34 5.47
N VAL A 426 0.77 13.16 4.90
CA VAL A 426 0.90 12.96 3.46
C VAL A 426 -0.47 12.63 2.89
N TYR A 427 -1.12 13.67 2.37
CA TYR A 427 -2.40 13.58 1.65
C TYR A 427 -2.13 13.12 0.22
N VAL A 428 -2.53 11.88 -0.09
CA VAL A 428 -2.49 11.35 -1.46
C VAL A 428 -3.84 11.58 -2.10
N SER A 429 -3.83 12.30 -3.22
CA SER A 429 -5.03 12.64 -3.99
C SER A 429 -5.63 11.41 -4.66
N TYR A 430 -6.82 11.59 -5.24
CA TYR A 430 -7.43 10.63 -6.14
C TYR A 430 -6.95 10.87 -7.58
N ALA A 431 -7.14 9.90 -8.46
CA ALA A 431 -7.13 10.11 -9.91
C ALA A 431 -8.53 9.99 -10.49
N ASN A 432 -8.75 10.53 -11.69
CA ASN A 432 -10.01 10.35 -12.40
C ASN A 432 -10.08 8.92 -12.98
N PRO A 433 -11.07 8.10 -12.57
CA PRO A 433 -11.16 6.70 -12.99
C PRO A 433 -11.66 6.51 -14.44
N ALA A 434 -12.09 7.58 -15.09
CA ALA A 434 -12.79 7.59 -16.37
C ALA A 434 -11.97 8.20 -17.52
N LEU A 435 -10.64 8.20 -17.43
CA LEU A 435 -9.75 8.73 -18.48
C LEU A 435 -8.97 7.64 -19.22
N ALA A 436 -8.94 7.72 -20.54
CA ALA A 436 -8.01 6.97 -21.38
C ALA A 436 -7.42 7.91 -22.46
N ASN A 437 -6.11 7.85 -22.67
CA ASN A 437 -5.37 8.78 -23.54
C ASN A 437 -5.62 10.27 -23.23
N GLY A 438 -5.87 10.61 -21.95
CA GLY A 438 -6.19 11.96 -21.49
C GLY A 438 -7.62 12.45 -21.76
N ALA A 439 -8.48 11.64 -22.38
CA ALA A 439 -9.87 11.97 -22.68
C ALA A 439 -10.86 11.11 -21.86
N PRO A 440 -12.10 11.58 -21.60
CA PRO A 440 -13.14 10.76 -21.00
C PRO A 440 -13.39 9.47 -21.80
N CYS A 441 -13.58 8.36 -21.09
CA CYS A 441 -14.01 7.09 -21.64
C CYS A 441 -15.32 7.25 -22.46
N PRO A 442 -15.51 6.47 -23.54
CA PRO A 442 -16.65 6.65 -24.46
C PRO A 442 -18.01 6.18 -23.89
N GLY A 443 -18.02 5.60 -22.69
CA GLY A 443 -19.22 4.99 -22.09
C GLY A 443 -19.57 3.63 -22.70
N GLY A 444 -20.82 3.20 -22.51
CA GLY A 444 -21.35 1.92 -22.96
C GLY A 444 -21.39 0.83 -21.89
N LYS A 445 -21.70 -0.40 -22.31
CA LYS A 445 -21.85 -1.57 -21.43
C LYS A 445 -20.57 -2.37 -21.17
N ALA A 446 -19.47 -2.07 -21.87
CA ALA A 446 -18.20 -2.78 -21.72
C ALA A 446 -17.67 -2.64 -20.28
N GLY A 447 -17.52 -3.78 -19.57
CA GLY A 447 -17.09 -3.81 -18.16
C GLY A 447 -18.22 -3.57 -17.14
N PHE A 448 -19.45 -3.35 -17.60
CA PHE A 448 -20.62 -3.09 -16.74
C PHE A 448 -21.78 -4.08 -16.97
N ASP A 449 -21.70 -4.91 -18.01
CA ASP A 449 -22.72 -5.87 -18.42
C ASP A 449 -22.95 -7.05 -17.45
N ILE A 450 -22.17 -7.14 -16.37
CA ILE A 450 -22.48 -7.98 -15.21
C ILE A 450 -23.90 -7.73 -14.68
N HIS A 451 -24.45 -6.50 -14.77
CA HIS A 451 -25.83 -6.22 -14.39
C HIS A 451 -26.68 -5.76 -15.60
N PRO A 452 -27.87 -6.33 -15.86
CA PRO A 452 -28.68 -5.95 -17.02
C PRO A 452 -29.05 -4.46 -17.11
N SER A 453 -29.25 -3.80 -15.96
CA SER A 453 -29.62 -2.38 -15.87
C SER A 453 -28.44 -1.40 -15.99
N PHE A 454 -27.20 -1.89 -16.06
CA PHE A 454 -26.02 -1.04 -16.14
C PHE A 454 -25.64 -0.71 -17.59
N ASN A 455 -25.19 0.53 -17.76
CA ASN A 455 -24.63 1.12 -18.97
C ASN A 455 -23.98 2.45 -18.55
N ALA A 456 -22.69 2.65 -18.80
CA ALA A 456 -22.04 3.93 -18.48
C ALA A 456 -22.48 4.98 -19.52
N ASP A 457 -23.44 5.85 -19.18
CA ASP A 457 -23.99 6.81 -20.13
C ASP A 457 -22.91 7.81 -20.59
N PRO A 458 -22.66 7.96 -21.91
CA PRO A 458 -21.56 8.81 -22.40
C PRO A 458 -21.68 10.29 -22.02
N GLY A 459 -22.91 10.82 -21.85
CA GLY A 459 -23.15 12.21 -21.48
C GLY A 459 -22.88 12.46 -20.00
N ARG A 460 -23.50 11.65 -19.13
CA ARG A 460 -23.31 11.73 -17.67
C ARG A 460 -21.86 11.44 -17.28
N LEU A 461 -21.23 10.46 -17.95
CA LEU A 461 -19.81 10.13 -17.81
C LEU A 461 -18.89 11.30 -18.18
N ALA A 462 -19.17 12.00 -19.28
CA ALA A 462 -18.38 13.16 -19.70
C ALA A 462 -18.55 14.35 -18.73
N GLU A 463 -19.77 14.59 -18.22
CA GLU A 463 -20.04 15.63 -17.23
C GLU A 463 -19.32 15.36 -15.90
N VAL A 464 -19.47 14.14 -15.35
CA VAL A 464 -18.81 13.73 -14.10
C VAL A 464 -17.28 13.73 -14.24
N SER A 465 -16.74 13.22 -15.36
CA SER A 465 -15.30 13.24 -15.63
C SER A 465 -14.76 14.69 -15.76
N GLY A 466 -15.55 15.58 -16.35
CA GLY A 466 -15.28 17.02 -16.43
C GLY A 466 -15.23 17.68 -15.04
N PHE A 467 -16.22 17.41 -14.18
CA PHE A 467 -16.25 17.88 -12.79
C PHE A 467 -15.04 17.38 -11.99
N VAL A 468 -14.67 16.10 -12.14
CA VAL A 468 -13.51 15.51 -11.44
C VAL A 468 -12.21 16.22 -11.82
N GLN A 469 -11.92 16.37 -13.12
CA GLN A 469 -10.67 17.02 -13.55
C GLN A 469 -10.59 18.52 -13.22
N ASN A 470 -11.68 19.25 -13.42
CA ASN A 470 -11.63 20.71 -13.47
C ASN A 470 -12.05 21.38 -12.16
N GLU A 471 -12.77 20.69 -11.27
CA GLU A 471 -13.28 21.25 -10.01
C GLU A 471 -12.78 20.46 -8.79
N PHE A 472 -13.04 19.15 -8.73
CA PHE A 472 -12.79 18.34 -7.53
C PHE A 472 -11.31 18.17 -7.19
N LEU A 473 -10.50 17.68 -8.13
CA LEU A 473 -9.07 17.44 -7.89
C LEU A 473 -8.28 18.75 -7.63
N PRO A 474 -8.54 19.87 -8.35
CA PRO A 474 -7.92 21.16 -8.04
C PRO A 474 -8.30 21.73 -6.66
N GLU A 475 -9.58 21.63 -6.26
CA GLU A 475 -10.01 22.16 -4.96
C GLU A 475 -9.49 21.31 -3.79
N LEU A 476 -9.40 19.98 -3.92
CA LEU A 476 -8.71 19.14 -2.95
C LEU A 476 -7.25 19.57 -2.73
N LYS A 477 -6.55 19.91 -3.81
CA LYS A 477 -5.17 20.42 -3.76
C LYS A 477 -5.10 21.78 -3.05
N ALA A 478 -6.02 22.70 -3.37
CA ALA A 478 -6.13 24.00 -2.69
C ALA A 478 -6.39 23.85 -1.18
N LEU A 479 -7.28 22.91 -0.82
CA LEU A 479 -7.61 22.58 0.56
C LEU A 479 -6.40 22.01 1.31
N ALA A 480 -5.79 20.92 0.82
CA ALA A 480 -4.64 20.30 1.49
C ALA A 480 -3.44 21.24 1.65
N LEU A 481 -3.19 22.10 0.65
CA LEU A 481 -2.06 23.03 0.62
C LEU A 481 -2.34 24.42 1.22
N CYS A 482 -3.54 24.73 1.73
CA CYS A 482 -3.90 26.08 2.18
C CYS A 482 -3.56 27.14 1.10
N GLN A 483 -4.16 26.96 -0.09
CA GLN A 483 -3.96 27.78 -1.30
C GLN A 483 -5.30 28.27 -1.86
N SER A 484 -5.27 29.04 -2.95
CA SER A 484 -6.46 29.50 -3.72
C SER A 484 -7.57 30.19 -2.93
N GLY A 485 -7.27 30.77 -1.76
CA GLY A 485 -8.24 31.44 -0.87
C GLY A 485 -8.67 30.62 0.34
N VAL A 486 -8.23 29.36 0.48
CA VAL A 486 -8.50 28.52 1.65
C VAL A 486 -7.86 29.12 2.90
N LEU A 487 -8.70 29.51 3.86
CA LEU A 487 -8.28 30.11 5.12
C LEU A 487 -7.81 29.04 6.12
N CYS A 488 -6.49 28.96 6.31
CA CYS A 488 -5.85 28.23 7.41
C CYS A 488 -5.37 29.22 8.49
N ARG A 489 -5.26 28.77 9.76
CA ARG A 489 -4.92 29.65 10.89
C ARG A 489 -3.44 29.98 10.95
N ASP A 490 -2.60 28.99 10.65
CA ASP A 490 -1.17 29.16 10.41
C ASP A 490 -0.75 28.36 9.17
N PRO A 491 -0.70 29.00 7.98
CA PRO A 491 -0.28 28.33 6.74
C PRO A 491 1.15 27.78 6.73
N ALA A 492 1.98 28.02 7.75
CA ALA A 492 3.28 27.36 7.87
C ALA A 492 3.17 25.93 8.44
N SER A 493 2.23 25.69 9.37
CA SER A 493 2.06 24.39 10.06
C SER A 493 0.65 23.77 9.91
N ASP A 494 -0.24 24.39 9.13
CA ASP A 494 -1.55 23.86 8.73
C ASP A 494 -1.54 23.16 7.34
N ARG A 495 -0.42 23.21 6.63
CA ARG A 495 -0.26 22.60 5.30
C ARG A 495 0.03 21.11 5.41
N MET A 496 -0.64 20.32 4.57
CA MET A 496 -0.33 18.91 4.37
C MET A 496 0.70 18.74 3.24
N THR A 497 1.46 17.66 3.28
CA THR A 497 2.25 17.23 2.11
C THR A 497 1.31 16.59 1.10
N PHE A 498 1.16 17.18 -0.08
CA PHE A 498 0.18 16.73 -1.09
C PHE A 498 0.85 15.93 -2.22
N VAL A 499 0.23 14.82 -2.63
CA VAL A 499 0.73 13.91 -3.67
C VAL A 499 -0.33 13.68 -4.75
N ASP A 500 -0.04 14.13 -5.96
CA ASP A 500 -0.87 13.96 -7.16
C ASP A 500 -0.10 13.47 -8.39
N ALA A 501 1.20 13.16 -8.28
CA ALA A 501 2.03 12.76 -9.42
C ALA A 501 1.52 11.52 -10.18
N HIS A 502 0.76 10.64 -9.50
CA HIS A 502 0.11 9.47 -10.13
C HIS A 502 -1.04 9.85 -11.07
N GLN A 503 -1.66 11.04 -10.95
CA GLN A 503 -2.79 11.45 -11.79
C GLN A 503 -2.42 11.50 -13.28
N THR A 504 -1.18 11.86 -13.62
CA THR A 504 -0.70 11.95 -14.99
C THR A 504 -0.68 10.59 -15.71
N PRO A 505 -0.02 9.53 -15.20
CA PRO A 505 -0.12 8.20 -15.82
C PRO A 505 -1.54 7.62 -15.75
N PHE A 506 -2.28 7.81 -14.65
CA PHE A 506 -3.68 7.34 -14.54
C PHE A 506 -4.60 7.84 -15.66
N ALA A 507 -4.30 8.97 -16.29
CA ALA A 507 -5.04 9.50 -17.45
C ALA A 507 -5.05 8.57 -18.69
N ASN A 508 -4.22 7.52 -18.69
CA ASN A 508 -4.18 6.47 -19.71
C ASN A 508 -4.78 5.13 -19.25
N HIS A 509 -5.13 5.00 -17.97
CA HIS A 509 -5.40 3.72 -17.29
C HIS A 509 -6.79 3.67 -16.61
N GLY A 510 -7.75 4.50 -17.02
CA GLY A 510 -9.14 4.44 -16.57
C GLY A 510 -9.86 3.15 -16.97
N PHE A 511 -11.10 2.95 -16.50
CA PHE A 511 -11.82 1.67 -16.62
C PHE A 511 -11.98 1.13 -18.05
N CYS A 512 -11.99 2.01 -19.07
CA CYS A 512 -12.13 1.62 -20.47
C CYS A 512 -10.79 1.28 -21.17
N ALA A 513 -9.65 1.43 -20.48
CA ALA A 513 -8.34 1.11 -21.05
C ALA A 513 -8.20 -0.40 -21.32
N ARG A 514 -7.71 -0.74 -22.51
CA ARG A 514 -7.48 -2.12 -22.99
C ARG A 514 -6.20 -2.20 -23.80
N ALA A 515 -5.52 -3.34 -23.78
CA ALA A 515 -4.31 -3.60 -24.55
C ALA A 515 -4.23 -5.05 -25.05
N GLU A 516 -3.41 -5.29 -26.08
CA GLU A 516 -3.09 -6.65 -26.56
C GLU A 516 -2.34 -7.48 -25.51
N SER A 517 -1.79 -6.84 -24.47
CA SER A 517 -1.15 -7.47 -23.32
C SER A 517 -2.10 -7.88 -22.18
N ASP A 518 -3.37 -7.44 -22.21
CA ASP A 518 -4.35 -7.77 -21.16
C ASP A 518 -4.54 -9.30 -21.03
N PRO A 519 -4.98 -9.84 -19.88
CA PRO A 519 -5.08 -11.28 -19.67
C PRO A 519 -5.96 -11.97 -20.72
N GLU A 520 -5.60 -13.19 -21.13
CA GLU A 520 -6.32 -13.89 -22.21
C GLU A 520 -7.81 -14.06 -21.90
N PHE A 521 -8.16 -14.31 -20.63
CA PHE A 521 -9.55 -14.35 -20.18
C PHE A 521 -10.26 -13.03 -20.43
N ASP A 522 -9.73 -11.89 -19.96
CA ASP A 522 -10.30 -10.56 -20.14
C ASP A 522 -10.53 -10.26 -21.63
N ARG A 523 -9.52 -10.49 -22.49
CA ARG A 523 -9.62 -10.24 -23.93
C ARG A 523 -10.62 -11.14 -24.64
N ALA A 524 -10.82 -12.37 -24.17
CA ALA A 524 -11.73 -13.34 -24.79
C ALA A 524 -13.16 -13.32 -24.22
N CYS A 525 -13.34 -12.84 -22.98
CA CYS A 525 -14.58 -13.00 -22.23
C CYS A 525 -15.23 -11.71 -21.73
N PHE A 526 -14.50 -10.59 -21.59
CA PHE A 526 -15.09 -9.28 -21.26
C PHE A 526 -15.21 -8.46 -22.54
N SER A 527 -16.39 -8.53 -23.16
CA SER A 527 -16.67 -7.95 -24.48
C SER A 527 -16.48 -6.43 -24.51
N ASP A 528 -16.12 -5.91 -25.68
CA ASP A 528 -16.10 -4.48 -26.02
C ASP A 528 -17.51 -3.91 -26.28
N LYS A 529 -18.50 -4.77 -26.49
CA LYS A 529 -19.91 -4.40 -26.73
C LYS A 529 -20.80 -4.55 -25.49
N GLY A 530 -20.32 -5.24 -24.46
CA GLY A 530 -21.11 -5.57 -23.27
C GLY A 530 -22.11 -6.71 -23.49
N ASP A 531 -21.70 -7.74 -24.24
CA ASP A 531 -22.38 -9.03 -24.44
C ASP A 531 -21.54 -10.21 -23.90
N SER A 532 -20.86 -10.01 -22.77
CA SER A 532 -19.97 -11.00 -22.11
C SER A 532 -20.73 -12.19 -21.50
N PHE A 533 -21.99 -11.97 -21.12
CA PHE A 533 -22.80 -12.91 -20.33
C PHE A 533 -24.05 -13.39 -21.08
N VAL A 534 -24.35 -14.68 -20.96
CA VAL A 534 -25.47 -15.33 -21.66
C VAL A 534 -26.81 -14.81 -21.14
N SER A 535 -27.70 -14.43 -22.06
CA SER A 535 -29.03 -13.90 -21.78
C SER A 535 -30.14 -14.97 -21.70
N ASP A 536 -29.93 -16.13 -22.31
CA ASP A 536 -30.83 -17.28 -22.16
C ASP A 536 -30.67 -17.93 -20.78
N ILE A 537 -31.72 -17.91 -19.96
CA ILE A 537 -31.66 -18.35 -18.56
C ILE A 537 -31.39 -19.84 -18.38
N ILE A 538 -31.72 -20.69 -19.37
CA ILE A 538 -31.51 -22.13 -19.31
C ILE A 538 -30.01 -22.43 -19.52
N THR A 539 -29.43 -21.84 -20.57
CA THR A 539 -28.01 -21.95 -20.91
C THR A 539 -27.14 -21.28 -19.84
N ALA A 540 -27.50 -20.08 -19.41
CA ALA A 540 -26.72 -19.29 -18.44
C ALA A 540 -26.65 -19.93 -17.04
N ALA A 541 -27.59 -20.82 -16.69
CA ALA A 541 -27.54 -21.61 -15.46
C ALA A 541 -26.42 -22.66 -15.47
N SER A 542 -25.99 -23.14 -16.64
CA SER A 542 -24.87 -24.10 -16.79
C SER A 542 -23.59 -23.50 -17.38
N GLN A 543 -23.71 -22.40 -18.13
CA GLN A 543 -22.61 -21.69 -18.76
C GLN A 543 -22.98 -20.19 -18.87
N PRO A 544 -22.69 -19.36 -17.84
CA PRO A 544 -23.05 -17.94 -17.84
C PRO A 544 -22.18 -17.06 -18.75
N MET A 545 -21.02 -17.57 -19.22
CA MET A 545 -20.09 -16.84 -20.07
C MET A 545 -20.33 -17.11 -21.57
N VAL A 546 -20.43 -16.06 -22.38
CA VAL A 546 -20.61 -16.18 -23.85
C VAL A 546 -19.36 -16.77 -24.53
N CYS A 547 -18.16 -16.47 -24.00
CA CYS A 547 -16.89 -16.97 -24.53
C CYS A 547 -16.66 -18.48 -24.34
N GLY A 548 -17.48 -19.18 -23.55
CA GLY A 548 -17.33 -20.62 -23.28
C GLY A 548 -16.11 -21.04 -22.45
N ARG A 549 -15.25 -20.11 -22.02
CA ARG A 549 -14.14 -20.35 -21.08
C ARG A 549 -14.65 -20.47 -19.64
N SER A 550 -13.89 -21.13 -18.76
CA SER A 550 -14.25 -21.28 -17.35
C SER A 550 -14.13 -19.95 -16.61
N ALA A 551 -15.09 -19.61 -15.76
CA ALA A 551 -15.03 -18.39 -14.94
C ALA A 551 -13.89 -18.48 -13.89
N GLY A 552 -13.48 -19.69 -13.51
CA GLY A 552 -12.30 -19.96 -12.68
C GLY A 552 -10.94 -19.67 -13.36
N GLU A 553 -10.94 -19.35 -14.66
CA GLU A 553 -9.73 -18.92 -15.38
C GLU A 553 -9.43 -17.43 -15.20
N TYR A 554 -10.39 -16.61 -14.73
CA TYR A 554 -10.13 -15.21 -14.39
C TYR A 554 -9.01 -15.06 -13.36
N ARG A 555 -8.28 -13.94 -13.44
CA ARG A 555 -7.17 -13.59 -12.56
C ARG A 555 -7.26 -12.12 -12.15
N ALA A 556 -7.74 -11.90 -10.93
CA ALA A 556 -7.86 -10.55 -10.36
C ALA A 556 -6.53 -9.79 -10.29
N TYR A 557 -5.40 -10.50 -10.26
CA TYR A 557 -4.05 -9.97 -10.08
C TYR A 557 -3.07 -10.43 -11.18
N LEU A 558 -3.50 -10.35 -12.46
CA LEU A 558 -2.57 -10.24 -13.59
C LEU A 558 -2.57 -8.80 -14.11
N PRO A 559 -1.45 -8.31 -14.69
CA PRO A 559 -1.37 -6.95 -15.20
C PRO A 559 -2.32 -6.70 -16.38
N ARG A 560 -2.83 -5.48 -16.49
CA ARG A 560 -3.82 -5.04 -17.50
C ARG A 560 -3.73 -3.53 -17.75
N ALA A 561 -4.23 -3.08 -18.90
CA ALA A 561 -4.21 -1.66 -19.28
C ALA A 561 -5.05 -0.75 -18.36
N ARG A 562 -6.09 -1.28 -17.69
CA ARG A 562 -6.92 -0.55 -16.72
C ARG A 562 -6.38 -0.67 -15.30
N TRP A 563 -5.95 0.46 -14.73
CA TRP A 563 -5.66 0.59 -13.30
C TRP A 563 -6.92 0.84 -12.46
N ILE A 564 -8.11 0.70 -13.06
CA ILE A 564 -9.42 0.84 -12.42
C ILE A 564 -10.22 -0.44 -12.66
N ARG A 565 -10.79 -0.98 -11.58
CA ARG A 565 -11.76 -2.08 -11.61
C ARG A 565 -13.05 -1.60 -12.27
N ASP A 566 -13.54 -2.33 -13.26
CA ASP A 566 -14.92 -2.17 -13.73
C ASP A 566 -15.91 -2.93 -12.82
N ALA A 567 -17.19 -3.01 -13.19
CA ALA A 567 -18.18 -3.74 -12.39
C ALA A 567 -18.08 -5.26 -12.58
N ASN A 568 -17.64 -5.71 -13.75
CA ASN A 568 -17.35 -7.13 -14.01
C ASN A 568 -16.19 -7.59 -13.11
N ASP A 569 -15.10 -6.83 -13.05
CA ASP A 569 -13.95 -7.06 -12.15
C ASP A 569 -14.36 -7.14 -10.69
N SER A 570 -15.20 -6.21 -10.22
CA SER A 570 -15.68 -6.11 -8.83
C SER A 570 -16.52 -7.33 -8.42
N TYR A 571 -17.40 -7.80 -9.30
CA TYR A 571 -18.11 -9.07 -9.10
C TYR A 571 -17.16 -10.27 -9.10
N PHE A 572 -16.20 -10.31 -10.02
CA PHE A 572 -15.29 -11.44 -10.20
C PHE A 572 -14.19 -11.51 -9.12
N SER A 573 -13.82 -10.40 -8.48
CA SER A 573 -12.78 -10.35 -7.44
C SER A 573 -13.34 -10.47 -6.02
N ALA A 574 -14.46 -9.81 -5.71
CA ALA A 574 -14.94 -9.63 -4.35
C ALA A 574 -16.36 -10.18 -4.11
N MET A 575 -17.32 -9.84 -4.98
CA MET A 575 -18.72 -10.30 -4.88
C MET A 575 -19.33 -10.08 -3.47
N THR A 576 -19.03 -8.96 -2.80
CA THR A 576 -19.29 -8.74 -1.36
C THR A 576 -20.78 -8.56 -1.03
N TYR A 577 -21.34 -9.43 -0.18
CA TYR A 577 -22.74 -9.27 0.28
C TYR A 577 -22.89 -8.10 1.27
N PRO A 578 -23.84 -7.17 1.09
CA PRO A 578 -23.85 -5.83 1.70
C PRO A 578 -24.44 -5.78 3.12
N GLN A 579 -23.90 -6.59 4.04
CA GLN A 579 -24.43 -6.73 5.41
C GLN A 579 -24.40 -5.42 6.24
N GLY A 580 -23.65 -4.41 5.80
CA GLY A 580 -23.64 -3.07 6.40
C GLY A 580 -24.88 -2.19 6.18
N LEU A 581 -25.67 -2.44 5.13
CA LEU A 581 -26.74 -1.53 4.73
C LEU A 581 -27.87 -1.43 5.78
N PRO A 582 -28.60 -0.29 5.85
CA PRO A 582 -29.81 -0.16 6.65
C PRO A 582 -30.85 -1.23 6.31
N SER A 583 -31.68 -1.63 7.28
CA SER A 583 -32.73 -2.67 7.07
C SER A 583 -33.74 -2.33 5.96
N SER A 584 -33.87 -1.06 5.58
CA SER A 584 -34.67 -0.58 4.44
C SER A 584 -34.00 -0.74 3.07
N MET A 585 -32.72 -1.14 3.04
CA MET A 585 -31.90 -1.39 1.84
C MET A 585 -31.11 -2.70 1.97
N GLN A 586 -31.42 -3.55 2.95
CA GLN A 586 -30.89 -4.90 3.02
C GLN A 586 -31.59 -5.75 1.95
N PRO A 587 -30.84 -6.50 1.11
CA PRO A 587 -31.45 -7.49 0.24
C PRO A 587 -32.17 -8.56 1.08
N ALA A 588 -33.35 -8.98 0.63
CA ALA A 588 -34.18 -9.93 1.38
C ALA A 588 -33.51 -11.31 1.55
N ASP A 589 -32.76 -11.74 0.52
CA ASP A 589 -32.06 -13.01 0.46
C ASP A 589 -30.87 -12.95 -0.53
N ILE A 590 -30.25 -14.10 -0.83
CA ILE A 590 -29.06 -14.18 -1.71
C ILE A 590 -29.40 -14.23 -3.20
N HIS A 591 -30.67 -14.15 -3.58
CA HIS A 591 -31.15 -14.06 -4.97
C HIS A 591 -31.87 -12.73 -5.28
N ASP A 592 -32.01 -11.84 -4.29
CA ASP A 592 -32.72 -10.56 -4.38
C ASP A 592 -32.16 -9.58 -5.44
N ALA A 593 -33.04 -8.75 -6.02
CA ALA A 593 -32.67 -7.79 -7.06
C ALA A 593 -31.75 -6.66 -6.57
N THR A 594 -31.89 -6.25 -5.29
CA THR A 594 -30.99 -5.31 -4.62
C THR A 594 -29.61 -5.92 -4.46
N TRP A 595 -29.56 -7.22 -4.14
CA TRP A 595 -28.29 -7.94 -4.11
C TRP A 595 -27.67 -8.07 -5.50
N GLY A 596 -28.46 -8.34 -6.54
CA GLY A 596 -28.00 -8.34 -7.94
C GLY A 596 -27.20 -7.08 -8.31
N VAL A 597 -27.80 -5.89 -8.11
CA VAL A 597 -27.13 -4.60 -8.35
C VAL A 597 -25.89 -4.44 -7.46
N LEU A 598 -26.01 -4.70 -6.16
CA LEU A 598 -24.93 -4.42 -5.22
C LEU A 598 -23.74 -5.38 -5.41
N SER A 599 -23.96 -6.62 -5.84
CA SER A 599 -22.90 -7.62 -6.09
C SER A 599 -21.88 -7.16 -7.12
N ALA A 600 -22.29 -6.31 -8.06
CA ALA A 600 -21.47 -5.76 -9.11
C ALA A 600 -20.64 -4.55 -8.67
N VAL A 601 -21.09 -3.77 -7.67
CA VAL A 601 -20.44 -2.49 -7.29
C VAL A 601 -19.82 -2.47 -5.88
N TYR A 602 -20.43 -3.17 -4.93
CA TYR A 602 -20.12 -3.09 -3.50
C TYR A 602 -18.78 -3.77 -3.11
N GLY A 603 -18.19 -4.53 -4.04
CA GLY A 603 -16.84 -5.09 -3.92
C GLY A 603 -15.71 -4.13 -4.30
N GLY A 604 -16.03 -3.01 -4.94
CA GLY A 604 -15.05 -1.99 -5.37
C GLY A 604 -15.03 -1.72 -6.88
N ALA A 605 -16.18 -1.62 -7.54
CA ALA A 605 -16.22 -1.07 -8.90
C ALA A 605 -15.76 0.39 -8.89
N VAL A 606 -15.09 0.83 -9.97
CA VAL A 606 -14.54 2.18 -10.13
C VAL A 606 -13.43 2.54 -9.11
N HIS A 607 -12.91 1.54 -8.38
CA HIS A 607 -11.74 1.68 -7.51
C HIS A 607 -10.45 1.22 -8.21
N PRO A 608 -9.25 1.64 -7.75
CA PRO A 608 -7.98 1.20 -8.35
C PRO A 608 -7.79 -0.32 -8.37
N THR A 609 -6.98 -0.85 -9.28
CA THR A 609 -6.44 -2.21 -9.21
C THR A 609 -5.23 -2.28 -8.25
N ALA A 610 -4.62 -3.46 -8.11
CA ALA A 610 -3.35 -3.62 -7.42
C ALA A 610 -2.25 -2.73 -8.03
N GLU A 611 -2.16 -2.74 -9.36
CA GLU A 611 -1.27 -1.88 -10.16
C GLU A 611 -1.57 -0.40 -9.90
N GLY A 612 -2.85 -0.01 -9.90
CA GLY A 612 -3.27 1.36 -9.61
C GLY A 612 -2.84 1.83 -8.22
N HIS A 613 -3.02 0.99 -7.19
CA HIS A 613 -2.50 1.30 -5.85
C HIS A 613 -0.98 1.26 -5.75
N ALA A 614 -0.29 0.45 -6.57
CA ALA A 614 1.17 0.44 -6.65
C ALA A 614 1.71 1.73 -7.29
N ALA A 615 1.07 2.23 -8.36
CA ALA A 615 1.37 3.52 -8.96
C ALA A 615 1.07 4.71 -8.03
N MET A 616 -0.01 4.65 -7.24
CA MET A 616 -0.26 5.63 -6.17
C MET A 616 0.83 5.59 -5.08
N ALA A 617 1.34 4.41 -4.74
CA ALA A 617 2.41 4.25 -3.75
C ALA A 617 3.78 4.73 -4.29
N ASP A 618 4.09 4.49 -5.57
CA ASP A 618 5.30 5.02 -6.23
C ASP A 618 5.29 6.56 -6.23
N ALA A 619 4.13 7.20 -6.39
CA ALA A 619 3.99 8.65 -6.25
C ALA A 619 4.12 9.13 -4.79
N ALA A 620 3.69 8.33 -3.81
CA ALA A 620 3.71 8.70 -2.40
C ALA A 620 5.10 8.51 -1.75
N LEU A 621 5.83 7.46 -2.12
CA LEU A 621 7.09 7.08 -1.48
C LEU A 621 8.14 8.22 -1.41
N PRO A 622 8.43 8.98 -2.48
CA PRO A 622 9.41 10.08 -2.42
C PRO A 622 9.00 11.22 -1.48
N ALA A 623 7.69 11.53 -1.42
CA ALA A 623 7.18 12.55 -0.51
C ALA A 623 7.33 12.10 0.95
N VAL A 624 7.03 10.83 1.25
CA VAL A 624 7.18 10.25 2.58
C VAL A 624 8.65 10.16 2.99
N ALA A 625 9.54 9.73 2.09
CA ALA A 625 10.99 9.69 2.30
C ALA A 625 11.56 11.06 2.68
N SER A 626 11.15 12.11 1.95
CA SER A 626 11.53 13.50 2.20
C SER A 626 11.01 14.03 3.56
N VAL A 627 9.73 13.81 3.87
CA VAL A 627 9.12 14.20 5.17
C VAL A 627 9.81 13.51 6.34
N LEU A 628 10.11 12.22 6.21
CA LEU A 628 10.84 11.46 7.23
C LEU A 628 12.36 11.72 7.23
N ARG A 629 12.88 12.47 6.25
CA ARG A 629 14.32 12.76 6.05
C ARG A 629 15.18 11.50 6.00
N LEU A 630 14.76 10.50 5.22
CA LEU A 630 15.45 9.21 5.13
C LEU A 630 16.62 9.22 4.13
N ASP A 631 16.59 10.12 3.14
CA ASP A 631 17.69 10.36 2.19
C ASP A 631 18.77 11.33 2.73
N ALA A 632 18.62 11.81 3.97
CA ALA A 632 19.63 12.62 4.63
C ALA A 632 20.79 11.71 5.08
N ALA A 633 22.00 12.02 4.64
CA ALA A 633 23.16 11.15 4.82
C ALA A 633 23.40 10.73 6.28
N VAL A 634 23.42 9.42 6.50
CA VAL A 634 23.95 8.80 7.73
C VAL A 634 25.48 9.02 7.73
N PRO A 635 26.11 9.40 8.87
CA PRO A 635 27.55 9.64 8.92
C PRO A 635 28.37 8.40 8.52
N GLU A 636 29.47 8.63 7.82
CA GLU A 636 30.35 7.58 7.29
C GLU A 636 31.07 6.79 8.39
N VAL A 637 31.39 5.52 8.08
CA VAL A 637 32.14 4.63 8.96
C VAL A 637 33.61 5.06 9.00
N THR A 638 34.07 5.55 10.15
CA THR A 638 35.48 5.90 10.35
C THR A 638 36.36 4.67 10.59
N SER A 639 37.19 4.32 9.61
CA SER A 639 38.28 3.36 9.76
C SER A 639 39.58 4.07 10.20
N GLU A 640 40.09 3.77 11.39
CA GLU A 640 41.42 4.22 11.83
C GLU A 640 42.40 3.04 11.95
N PRO A 641 43.65 3.14 11.46
CA PRO A 641 44.67 2.12 11.70
C PRO A 641 45.03 2.03 13.18
N VAL A 642 45.05 0.82 13.73
CA VAL A 642 45.38 0.57 15.14
C VAL A 642 46.78 1.11 15.46
N PRO A 643 46.95 1.99 16.48
CA PRO A 643 48.27 2.47 16.88
C PRO A 643 49.10 1.31 17.45
N PRO A 644 50.41 1.21 17.14
CA PRO A 644 51.24 0.11 17.60
C PRO A 644 51.31 0.06 19.13
N LEU A 645 51.20 -1.16 19.68
CA LEU A 645 51.18 -1.41 21.12
C LEU A 645 52.33 -0.69 21.85
N PRO A 646 52.06 0.07 22.92
CA PRO A 646 53.12 0.74 23.68
C PRO A 646 54.03 -0.30 24.35
N SER A 647 55.31 -0.29 24.00
CA SER A 647 56.32 -1.22 24.50
C SER A 647 56.50 -1.11 26.02
N SER A 648 55.78 -1.94 26.77
CA SER A 648 55.77 -1.90 28.22
C SER A 648 57.08 -2.42 28.84
N LEU A 649 57.81 -1.50 29.49
CA LEU A 649 58.65 -1.72 30.68
C LEU A 649 59.32 -3.12 30.81
N VAL A 650 60.55 -3.26 30.33
CA VAL A 650 61.45 -4.35 30.76
C VAL A 650 62.29 -3.86 31.95
N PRO A 651 62.18 -4.44 33.16
CA PRO A 651 62.95 -3.99 34.31
C PRO A 651 64.40 -4.52 34.29
N GLY A 652 65.35 -3.62 34.03
CA GLY A 652 66.71 -3.57 34.58
C GLY A 652 67.61 -4.82 34.62
N LEU A 653 68.73 -4.75 33.89
CA LEU A 653 70.00 -5.40 34.27
C LEU A 653 71.14 -4.36 34.23
N PRO A 654 72.04 -4.30 35.24
CA PRO A 654 73.11 -3.30 35.29
C PRO A 654 74.38 -3.75 34.55
N VAL A 655 75.12 -2.79 33.98
CA VAL A 655 76.45 -2.99 33.39
C VAL A 655 77.46 -2.06 34.10
N PRO A 656 78.62 -2.56 34.59
CA PRO A 656 79.60 -1.75 35.30
C PRO A 656 80.67 -1.15 34.36
N GLY A 657 81.17 0.06 34.66
CA GLY A 657 82.38 0.59 34.01
C GLY A 657 82.50 2.11 33.89
N SER A 658 83.08 2.75 34.91
CA SER A 658 83.74 4.07 34.83
C SER A 658 84.92 4.04 33.83
N PRO A 659 85.43 5.17 33.25
CA PRO A 659 85.62 6.45 33.96
C PRO A 659 85.54 7.81 33.21
N VAL A 660 85.23 8.85 34.00
CA VAL A 660 85.80 10.23 34.02
C VAL A 660 85.89 11.05 32.72
N GLY A 661 85.25 12.23 32.70
CA GLY A 661 85.59 13.29 31.74
C GLY A 661 84.75 14.58 31.82
N GLY A 662 85.22 15.60 32.54
CA GLY A 662 85.00 17.03 32.22
C GLY A 662 83.61 17.67 32.42
N ALA A 663 83.47 18.44 33.51
CA ALA A 663 82.72 19.71 33.53
C ALA A 663 83.72 20.88 33.36
N PRO A 664 83.33 22.18 33.21
CA PRO A 664 81.98 22.76 33.23
C PRO A 664 81.67 23.71 32.03
N GLY A 665 80.45 24.27 31.99
CA GLY A 665 80.11 25.36 31.06
C GLY A 665 78.68 25.88 31.24
N ALA A 666 78.51 27.03 31.89
CA ALA A 666 77.19 27.58 32.24
C ALA A 666 76.54 28.39 31.10
N ARG A 667 75.23 28.23 30.93
CA ARG A 667 74.25 29.31 31.20
C ARG A 667 72.84 28.77 31.37
#